data_AF-A0A0Q4XZ93-F1
#
_entry.id   AF-A0A0Q4XZ93-F1
#
_cell.length_a   1.000
_cell.length_b   1.000
_cell.length_c   1.000
_cell.angle_alpha   90.00
_cell.angle_beta   90.00
_cell.angle_gamma   90.00
#
_symmetry.space_group_name_H-M   'P 1'
#
loop_
_entity.id
_entity.type
_entity.pdbx_description
1 polymer ?
#
loop_
_entity_poly.entity_id
_entity_poly.type
_entity_poly.pdbx_seq_one_letter_code
_entity_poly.pdbx_strand_id
1 'polypeptide(L)'
;MSKTIPCVLMRAGTSRGPFFLREWLPEGDEARDQALIGAIGASDPLQLDGLGGGSTLNSKVAIVSRSNEPGCDLDYLFAQVGVGHRSVDTRPNCGNMLSGVAPFAIEQGLIEAQHGTTKVRVHNVNTGARIDVTVRTPGGRVSYEGDARIDGVAGTAAPILLDFLDAWGAVTGQVFPTGQRIDTIQGVEVSCIDAAMPLMIVRAADLGVTGREKPVALDADTALLERIESLRLEAGLRMGLGDVSNSVIPKPVLVSAGDSGNSITSRYFTPRRCHASHAVTGAIGVASAFALPGTVASGIARAAGCHQLTVLHPAGQIDIEVELDGTGEAVTMQRAALVRTARKIMQGELHLPDYVFSRPEEAARPAARKPIMLIVPTSAGGGNDTMARIIAGKLAPLLGQEVLVDNRAGANGAVASEYVAGAEPDGQTLLFGYVGTHAMNPALQKLGYDPVADFAPIGLVGSSPTLMVAHPELPAHDVPTLVAALRAQPGRIGYASAGDGTPPHFAAALFQQASGTAMAASTYPGAAPAIADTAAGRTQLMFPSLFTALPFVHSGRLRALAVAGPQRLPGLPDVPTLAEAGIAGVDVTQWYGLFAPARTPQDRVDALNRALNQVLADPAVVQLFEQQGARVQAGTPQMLGERVQADLARWQAVVAQGGLAVAEQRAVVLE
;
A
#
# COMPACT_ATOMS: atom_id res chain seq x y z
N MET A 1 32.86 -2.00 -8.39
CA MET A 1 31.86 -1.28 -9.22
C MET A 1 32.08 0.21 -9.04
N SER A 2 31.90 1.01 -10.10
CA SER A 2 31.96 2.46 -9.95
C SER A 2 30.85 2.92 -9.00
N LYS A 3 31.24 3.54 -7.88
CA LYS A 3 30.29 4.15 -6.92
C LYS A 3 29.58 5.36 -7.50
N THR A 4 30.05 5.81 -8.65
CA THR A 4 29.52 6.93 -9.39
C THR A 4 29.08 6.43 -10.76
N ILE A 5 27.80 6.55 -11.07
CA ILE A 5 27.26 6.15 -12.38
C ILE A 5 26.72 7.39 -13.10
N PRO A 6 26.86 7.50 -14.43
CA PRO A 6 26.18 8.55 -15.17
C PRO A 6 24.66 8.43 -15.00
N CYS A 7 23.98 9.56 -14.94
CA CYS A 7 22.54 9.61 -14.73
C CYS A 7 21.93 10.79 -15.48
N VAL A 8 20.78 10.57 -16.11
CA VAL A 8 19.94 11.63 -16.66
C VAL A 8 18.60 11.61 -15.95
N LEU A 9 18.27 12.66 -15.22
CA LEU A 9 16.94 12.83 -14.63
C LEU A 9 16.02 13.49 -15.65
N MET A 10 14.89 12.86 -15.96
CA MET A 10 13.92 13.40 -16.90
C MET A 10 12.51 13.42 -16.32
N ARG A 11 11.72 14.40 -16.77
CA ARG A 11 10.27 14.27 -16.81
C ARG A 11 9.91 13.57 -18.11
N ALA A 12 9.08 12.53 -18.04
CA ALA A 12 8.58 11.81 -19.19
C ALA A 12 7.07 11.58 -18.98
N GLY A 13 6.24 12.23 -19.80
CA GLY A 13 4.81 12.35 -19.56
C GLY A 13 4.52 13.05 -18.23
N THR A 14 3.63 12.48 -17.43
CA THR A 14 3.31 12.94 -16.06
C THR A 14 4.17 12.26 -14.98
N SER A 15 5.24 11.58 -15.37
CA SER A 15 6.16 10.88 -14.45
C SER A 15 7.56 11.50 -14.46
N ARG A 16 8.35 11.21 -13.42
CA ARG A 16 9.74 11.63 -13.29
C ARG A 16 10.59 10.46 -12.83
N GLY A 17 11.80 10.35 -13.35
CA GLY A 17 12.74 9.32 -12.92
C GLY A 17 14.10 9.43 -13.59
N PRO A 18 15.13 8.79 -13.04
CA PRO A 18 16.41 8.65 -13.70
C PRO A 18 16.32 7.70 -14.91
N PHE A 19 17.08 8.04 -15.94
CA PHE A 19 17.33 7.27 -17.14
C PHE A 19 18.80 6.86 -17.15
N PHE A 20 19.03 5.58 -17.43
CA PHE A 20 20.36 4.99 -17.51
C PHE A 20 20.55 4.27 -18.84
N LEU A 21 21.75 4.35 -19.41
CA LEU A 21 22.16 3.34 -20.38
C LEU A 21 22.36 2.01 -19.64
N ARG A 22 22.01 0.89 -20.29
CA ARG A 22 22.22 -0.44 -19.69
C ARG A 22 23.67 -0.65 -19.25
N GLU A 23 24.63 -0.15 -20.03
CA GLU A 23 26.08 -0.25 -19.77
C GLU A 23 26.56 0.59 -18.57
N TRP A 24 25.78 1.58 -18.12
CA TRP A 24 26.11 2.36 -16.91
C TRP A 24 25.77 1.61 -15.62
N LEU A 25 24.89 0.62 -15.71
CA LEU A 25 24.44 -0.17 -14.58
C LEU A 25 25.25 -1.46 -14.47
N PRO A 26 25.43 -2.00 -13.26
CA PRO A 26 26.05 -3.30 -13.05
C PRO A 26 25.47 -4.42 -13.93
N GLU A 27 26.32 -5.37 -14.31
CA GLU A 27 25.87 -6.63 -14.92
C GLU A 27 25.10 -7.48 -13.89
N GLY A 28 24.11 -8.22 -14.37
CA GLY A 28 23.22 -9.04 -13.55
C GLY A 28 22.05 -8.27 -12.92
N ASP A 29 20.92 -8.96 -12.73
CA ASP A 29 19.68 -8.36 -12.22
C ASP A 29 19.80 -7.90 -10.76
N GLU A 30 20.45 -8.70 -9.90
CA GLU A 30 20.61 -8.37 -8.47
C GLU A 30 21.44 -7.09 -8.28
N ALA A 31 22.60 -7.00 -8.94
CA ALA A 31 23.47 -5.84 -8.81
C ALA A 31 22.87 -4.58 -9.44
N ARG A 32 22.15 -4.73 -10.56
CA ARG A 32 21.32 -3.66 -11.13
C ARG A 32 20.31 -3.17 -10.11
N ASP A 33 19.53 -4.07 -9.52
CA ASP A 33 18.44 -3.71 -8.60
C ASP A 33 18.95 -3.01 -7.34
N GLN A 34 20.11 -3.43 -6.81
CA GLN A 34 20.78 -2.68 -5.75
C GLN A 34 21.13 -1.27 -6.22
N ALA A 35 21.79 -1.12 -7.38
CA ALA A 35 22.11 0.21 -7.91
C ALA A 35 20.85 1.09 -8.06
N LEU A 36 19.72 0.53 -8.49
CA LEU A 36 18.45 1.27 -8.59
C LEU A 36 17.87 1.67 -7.23
N ILE A 37 17.95 0.78 -6.23
CA ILE A 37 17.55 1.06 -4.84
C ILE A 37 18.35 2.25 -4.30
N GLY A 38 19.67 2.26 -4.50
CA GLY A 38 20.55 3.36 -4.12
C GLY A 38 20.27 4.63 -4.90
N ALA A 39 20.07 4.52 -6.22
CA ALA A 39 19.82 5.65 -7.09
C ALA A 39 18.55 6.43 -6.71
N ILE A 40 17.52 5.71 -6.28
CA ILE A 40 16.23 6.28 -5.90
C ILE A 40 16.15 6.63 -4.41
N GLY A 41 16.89 5.95 -3.54
CA GLY A 41 16.75 6.08 -2.09
C GLY A 41 15.58 5.27 -1.53
N ALA A 42 15.34 4.08 -2.08
CA ALA A 42 14.09 3.31 -1.89
C ALA A 42 13.75 2.97 -0.42
N SER A 43 14.76 2.86 0.44
CA SER A 43 14.62 2.48 1.86
C SER A 43 13.92 3.56 2.69
N ASP A 44 13.93 4.82 2.26
CA ASP A 44 13.33 5.95 2.95
C ASP A 44 11.95 6.29 2.34
N PRO A 45 10.86 6.39 3.14
CA PRO A 45 9.55 6.84 2.65
C PRO A 45 9.58 8.21 1.96
N LEU A 46 10.50 9.10 2.34
CA LEU A 46 10.69 10.40 1.70
C LEU A 46 11.72 10.38 0.57
N GLN A 47 12.51 9.30 0.46
CA GLN A 47 13.56 9.10 -0.53
C GLN A 47 14.62 10.24 -0.51
N LEU A 48 14.96 10.74 0.68
CA LEU A 48 15.86 11.88 0.85
C LEU A 48 17.30 11.60 0.41
N ASP A 49 17.73 10.34 0.51
CA ASP A 49 19.08 9.87 0.15
C ASP A 49 19.16 9.35 -1.29
N GLY A 50 18.36 9.91 -2.20
CA GLY A 50 18.35 9.51 -3.62
C GLY A 50 17.57 10.46 -4.53
N LEU A 51 17.37 10.05 -5.78
CA LEU A 51 16.68 10.85 -6.82
C LEU A 51 15.15 10.70 -6.79
N GLY A 52 14.64 9.85 -5.90
CA GLY A 52 13.21 9.67 -5.67
C GLY A 52 12.52 10.96 -5.24
N GLY A 53 11.21 10.89 -5.01
CA GLY A 53 10.47 12.03 -4.48
C GLY A 53 9.30 11.64 -3.61
N GLY A 54 9.41 10.48 -2.94
CA GLY A 54 8.45 10.01 -1.94
C GLY A 54 7.10 9.57 -2.50
N SER A 55 6.99 9.34 -3.81
CA SER A 55 5.74 8.88 -4.44
C SER A 55 6.00 7.90 -5.58
N THR A 56 4.98 7.12 -5.93
CA THR A 56 5.07 6.17 -7.04
C THR A 56 5.24 6.84 -8.41
N LEU A 57 4.89 8.13 -8.55
CA LEU A 57 5.03 8.91 -9.79
C LEU A 57 6.47 9.40 -10.05
N ASN A 58 7.26 9.51 -8.98
CA ASN A 58 8.64 10.00 -9.01
C ASN A 58 9.67 8.99 -8.46
N SER A 59 9.26 7.73 -8.28
CA SER A 59 10.08 6.57 -7.91
C SER A 59 10.12 5.55 -9.07
N LYS A 60 10.65 5.96 -10.21
CA LYS A 60 10.59 5.22 -11.49
C LYS A 60 11.95 5.26 -12.17
N VAL A 61 12.34 4.18 -12.83
CA VAL A 61 13.59 4.12 -13.59
C VAL A 61 13.34 3.65 -15.02
N ALA A 62 14.05 4.24 -15.96
CA ALA A 62 14.13 3.78 -17.35
C ALA A 62 15.56 3.33 -17.68
N ILE A 63 15.70 2.12 -18.19
CA ILE A 63 16.98 1.57 -18.64
C ILE A 63 16.89 1.38 -20.15
N VAL A 64 17.84 1.94 -20.88
CA VAL A 64 17.82 1.99 -22.34
C VAL A 64 19.10 1.41 -22.91
N SER A 65 18.98 0.63 -23.97
CA SER A 65 20.10 0.13 -24.77
C SER A 65 19.73 0.05 -26.24
N ARG A 66 20.71 -0.21 -27.11
CA ARG A 66 20.41 -0.69 -28.47
C ARG A 66 19.68 -2.03 -28.38
N SER A 67 18.68 -2.23 -29.22
CA SER A 67 17.95 -3.49 -29.25
C SER A 67 18.70 -4.58 -30.01
N ASN A 68 18.56 -5.82 -29.55
CA ASN A 68 18.88 -7.01 -30.35
C ASN A 68 17.62 -7.63 -30.98
N GLU A 69 16.43 -7.09 -30.68
CA GLU A 69 15.17 -7.58 -31.22
C GLU A 69 15.03 -7.18 -32.70
N PRO A 70 14.76 -8.12 -33.62
CA PRO A 70 14.66 -7.82 -35.04
C PRO A 70 13.67 -6.69 -35.35
N GLY A 71 14.18 -5.67 -36.05
CA GLY A 71 13.39 -4.53 -36.47
C GLY A 71 13.14 -3.48 -35.39
N CYS A 72 13.72 -3.60 -34.19
CA CYS A 72 13.70 -2.56 -33.16
C CYS A 72 15.06 -1.87 -33.05
N ASP A 73 15.05 -0.57 -32.75
CA ASP A 73 16.27 0.23 -32.62
C ASP A 73 16.79 0.23 -31.17
N LEU A 74 15.86 0.29 -30.20
CA LEU A 74 16.16 0.42 -28.78
C LEU A 74 15.41 -0.60 -27.94
N ASP A 75 16.07 -1.12 -26.91
CA ASP A 75 15.41 -1.80 -25.81
C ASP A 75 15.10 -0.80 -24.69
N TYR A 76 13.91 -0.91 -24.12
CA TYR A 76 13.47 -0.16 -22.97
C TYR A 76 13.00 -1.11 -21.87
N LEU A 77 13.71 -1.11 -20.75
CA LEU A 77 13.31 -1.78 -19.52
C LEU A 77 12.85 -0.74 -18.49
N PHE A 78 11.59 -0.82 -18.10
CA PHE A 78 11.04 -0.07 -16.98
C PHE A 78 11.29 -0.79 -15.66
N ALA A 79 11.58 -0.02 -14.61
CA ALA A 79 11.58 -0.53 -13.25
C ALA A 79 10.82 0.43 -12.32
N GLN A 80 9.85 -0.12 -11.58
CA GLN A 80 9.20 0.56 -10.46
C GLN A 80 10.01 0.30 -9.20
N VAL A 81 10.48 1.34 -8.53
CA VAL A 81 11.26 1.20 -7.29
C VAL A 81 10.38 1.53 -6.09
N GLY A 82 10.54 0.78 -5.00
CA GLY A 82 9.78 0.92 -3.76
C GLY A 82 9.94 2.30 -3.08
N VAL A 83 8.93 2.67 -2.31
CA VAL A 83 8.94 3.88 -1.47
C VAL A 83 8.87 3.42 -0.01
N GLY A 84 9.90 3.68 0.78
CA GLY A 84 10.02 3.20 2.16
C GLY A 84 10.30 1.70 2.33
N HIS A 85 10.68 1.01 1.25
CA HIS A 85 11.07 -0.40 1.27
C HIS A 85 11.98 -0.73 0.07
N ARG A 86 12.92 -1.66 0.26
CA ARG A 86 13.93 -2.05 -0.73
C ARG A 86 13.35 -3.04 -1.74
N SER A 87 12.65 -2.55 -2.75
CA SER A 87 12.08 -3.37 -3.82
C SER A 87 12.28 -2.74 -5.19
N VAL A 88 12.40 -3.59 -6.21
CA VAL A 88 12.38 -3.24 -7.63
C VAL A 88 11.40 -4.20 -8.31
N ASP A 89 10.44 -3.66 -9.05
CA ASP A 89 9.48 -4.43 -9.85
C ASP A 89 9.61 -4.07 -11.33
N THR A 90 10.08 -5.05 -12.11
CA THR A 90 10.27 -4.96 -13.57
C THR A 90 9.18 -5.70 -14.35
N ARG A 91 8.11 -6.18 -13.70
CA ARG A 91 6.95 -6.77 -14.41
C ARG A 91 6.07 -5.73 -15.10
N PRO A 92 5.76 -4.56 -14.51
CA PRO A 92 4.92 -3.59 -15.21
C PRO A 92 5.71 -2.85 -16.31
N ASN A 93 4.99 -2.21 -17.23
CA ASN A 93 5.50 -1.18 -18.11
C ASN A 93 4.98 0.21 -17.68
N CYS A 94 5.68 1.29 -18.04
CA CYS A 94 5.24 2.67 -17.88
C CYS A 94 5.28 3.46 -19.20
N GLY A 95 4.13 3.61 -19.86
CA GLY A 95 4.02 4.42 -21.08
C GLY A 95 4.32 5.92 -20.91
N ASN A 96 4.29 6.45 -19.68
CA ASN A 96 4.76 7.82 -19.41
C ASN A 96 6.28 7.91 -19.56
N MET A 97 7.02 7.02 -18.86
CA MET A 97 8.48 6.96 -18.91
C MET A 97 8.99 6.65 -20.32
N LEU A 98 8.26 5.84 -21.10
CA LEU A 98 8.56 5.57 -22.51
C LEU A 98 8.76 6.83 -23.36
N SER A 99 8.03 7.92 -23.08
CA SER A 99 8.19 9.19 -23.82
C SER A 99 9.57 9.83 -23.68
N GLY A 100 10.34 9.47 -22.64
CA GLY A 100 11.71 9.95 -22.46
C GLY A 100 12.77 9.11 -23.18
N VAL A 101 12.41 7.91 -23.69
CA VAL A 101 13.39 6.92 -24.19
C VAL A 101 14.11 7.41 -25.45
N ALA A 102 13.38 7.79 -26.50
CA ALA A 102 14.01 8.27 -27.74
C ALA A 102 14.79 9.59 -27.55
N PRO A 103 14.27 10.62 -26.84
CA PRO A 103 15.07 11.82 -26.52
C PRO A 103 16.36 11.48 -25.77
N PHE A 104 16.30 10.60 -24.76
CA PHE A 104 17.46 10.15 -24.01
C PHE A 104 18.47 9.44 -24.92
N ALA A 105 18.01 8.47 -25.71
CA ALA A 105 18.85 7.68 -26.59
C ALA A 105 19.57 8.51 -27.66
N ILE A 106 18.89 9.51 -28.24
CA ILE A 106 19.50 10.45 -29.19
C ILE A 106 20.61 11.25 -28.51
N GLU A 107 20.32 11.84 -27.34
CA GLU A 107 21.31 12.66 -26.62
C GLU A 107 22.47 11.88 -26.03
N GLN A 108 22.28 10.58 -25.75
CA GLN A 108 23.35 9.69 -25.30
C GLN A 108 24.07 8.97 -26.47
N GLY A 109 23.75 9.30 -27.73
CA GLY A 109 24.45 8.77 -28.90
C GLY A 109 24.09 7.32 -29.28
N LEU A 110 22.99 6.78 -28.75
CA LEU A 110 22.45 5.49 -29.22
C LEU A 110 21.76 5.63 -30.58
N ILE A 111 21.18 6.78 -30.90
CA ILE A 111 20.47 7.00 -32.17
C ILE A 111 20.97 8.27 -32.82
N GLU A 112 21.28 8.20 -34.11
CA GLU A 112 21.60 9.38 -34.91
C GLU A 112 20.31 10.15 -35.24
N ALA A 113 20.27 11.43 -34.90
CA ALA A 113 19.09 12.26 -35.13
C ALA A 113 18.95 12.68 -36.60
N GLN A 114 17.73 12.56 -37.12
CA GLN A 114 17.36 13.09 -38.43
C GLN A 114 16.95 14.57 -38.32
N HIS A 115 17.10 15.35 -39.39
CA HIS A 115 16.62 16.73 -39.40
C HIS A 115 15.08 16.79 -39.37
N GLY A 116 14.52 17.62 -38.49
CA GLY A 116 13.09 17.85 -38.38
C GLY A 116 12.43 16.93 -37.36
N THR A 117 12.32 15.64 -37.66
CA THR A 117 11.80 14.61 -36.75
C THR A 117 12.59 13.32 -36.85
N THR A 118 12.81 12.65 -35.73
CA THR A 118 13.42 11.32 -35.66
C THR A 118 12.39 10.33 -35.13
N LYS A 119 12.11 9.27 -35.87
CA LYS A 119 11.28 8.14 -35.43
C LYS A 119 12.22 7.01 -35.01
N VAL A 120 11.94 6.42 -33.85
CA VAL A 120 12.71 5.31 -33.28
C VAL A 120 11.75 4.21 -32.86
N ARG A 121 12.01 2.96 -33.25
CA ARG A 121 11.25 1.81 -32.79
C ARG A 121 11.84 1.26 -31.50
N VAL A 122 11.02 1.25 -30.45
CA VAL A 122 11.39 0.79 -29.12
C VAL A 122 10.72 -0.56 -28.85
N HIS A 123 11.53 -1.55 -28.50
CA HIS A 123 11.10 -2.80 -27.92
C HIS A 123 10.99 -2.65 -26.39
N ASN A 124 9.80 -2.90 -25.86
CA ASN A 124 9.54 -2.83 -24.44
C ASN A 124 9.87 -4.17 -23.77
N VAL A 125 11.01 -4.27 -23.10
CA VAL A 125 11.51 -5.52 -22.51
C VAL A 125 10.53 -6.11 -21.48
N ASN A 126 9.76 -5.26 -20.79
CA ASN A 126 8.78 -5.74 -19.80
C ASN A 126 7.61 -6.50 -20.42
N THR A 127 7.23 -6.17 -21.67
CA THR A 127 5.96 -6.60 -22.29
C THR A 127 6.09 -7.19 -23.69
N GLY A 128 7.28 -7.11 -24.31
CA GLY A 128 7.48 -7.49 -25.72
C GLY A 128 6.90 -6.51 -26.74
N ALA A 129 6.11 -5.52 -26.32
CA ALA A 129 5.44 -4.60 -27.23
C ALA A 129 6.44 -3.73 -28.02
N ARG A 130 6.10 -3.45 -29.28
CA ARG A 130 6.84 -2.55 -30.18
C ARG A 130 6.11 -1.21 -30.30
N ILE A 131 6.86 -0.14 -30.06
CA ILE A 131 6.32 1.22 -30.05
C ILE A 131 7.22 2.12 -30.90
N ASP A 132 6.64 2.77 -31.89
CA ASP A 132 7.32 3.85 -32.61
C ASP A 132 7.23 5.14 -31.79
N VAL A 133 8.38 5.71 -31.45
CA VAL A 133 8.51 6.98 -30.72
C VAL A 133 9.05 8.03 -31.67
N THR A 134 8.23 9.05 -31.97
CA THR A 134 8.62 10.16 -32.86
C THR A 134 8.91 11.41 -32.04
N VAL A 135 10.11 11.96 -32.22
CA VAL A 135 10.64 13.12 -31.49
C VAL A 135 10.98 14.24 -32.47
N ARG A 136 10.74 15.49 -32.09
CA ARG A 136 11.19 16.65 -32.87
C ARG A 136 12.69 16.86 -32.73
N THR A 137 13.38 16.89 -33.85
CA THR A 137 14.85 17.01 -33.93
C THR A 137 15.30 18.09 -34.94
N PRO A 138 14.87 19.36 -34.82
CA PRO A 138 15.31 20.42 -35.73
C PRO A 138 16.83 20.58 -35.66
N GLY A 139 17.48 20.63 -36.82
CA GLY A 139 18.95 20.70 -36.89
C GLY A 139 19.67 19.45 -36.35
N GLY A 140 19.00 18.29 -36.29
CA GLY A 140 19.58 17.05 -35.78
C GLY A 140 19.77 17.04 -34.26
N ARG A 141 18.99 17.84 -33.51
CA ARG A 141 19.05 17.90 -32.04
C ARG A 141 17.66 17.83 -31.45
N VAL A 142 17.50 17.06 -30.37
CA VAL A 142 16.24 16.99 -29.62
C VAL A 142 15.79 18.38 -29.23
N SER A 143 14.53 18.70 -29.54
CA SER A 143 13.86 19.90 -29.02
C SER A 143 12.85 19.50 -27.95
N TYR A 144 12.94 20.14 -26.78
CA TYR A 144 11.96 20.00 -25.71
C TYR A 144 10.91 21.12 -25.71
N GLU A 145 11.13 22.17 -26.51
CA GLU A 145 10.25 23.34 -26.59
C GLU A 145 9.17 23.14 -27.65
N GLY A 146 7.95 23.53 -27.30
CA GLY A 146 6.79 23.40 -28.17
C GLY A 146 5.52 23.88 -27.49
N ASP A 147 4.41 23.73 -28.19
CA ASP A 147 3.07 24.20 -27.84
C ASP A 147 2.15 23.08 -27.34
N ALA A 148 2.59 21.81 -27.37
CA ALA A 148 1.81 20.69 -26.89
C ALA A 148 1.60 20.78 -25.37
N ARG A 149 0.35 20.58 -24.94
CA ARG A 149 -0.07 20.51 -23.54
C ARG A 149 -0.48 19.09 -23.20
N ILE A 150 -0.15 18.67 -21.98
CA ILE A 150 -0.68 17.44 -21.40
C ILE A 150 -1.15 17.74 -19.98
N ASP A 151 -2.30 17.18 -19.61
CA ASP A 151 -2.87 17.42 -18.29
C ASP A 151 -2.01 16.78 -17.18
N GLY A 152 -1.86 17.51 -16.08
CA GLY A 152 -0.95 17.16 -14.97
C GLY A 152 0.47 17.70 -15.11
N VAL A 153 0.80 18.45 -16.17
CA VAL A 153 2.10 19.14 -16.32
C VAL A 153 1.89 20.62 -16.62
N ALA A 154 2.60 21.48 -15.90
CA ALA A 154 2.54 22.92 -16.13
C ALA A 154 3.26 23.33 -17.44
N GLY A 155 2.67 24.29 -18.16
CA GLY A 155 3.26 24.88 -19.37
C GLY A 155 2.98 24.09 -20.65
N THR A 156 3.89 24.21 -21.62
CA THR A 156 3.87 23.52 -22.91
C THR A 156 5.25 22.94 -23.20
N ALA A 157 5.33 21.93 -24.07
CA ALA A 157 6.58 21.32 -24.50
C ALA A 157 6.45 20.74 -25.92
N ALA A 158 7.56 20.29 -26.49
CA ALA A 158 7.55 19.59 -27.77
C ALA A 158 6.73 18.29 -27.68
N PRO A 159 5.88 17.99 -28.69
CA PRO A 159 5.15 16.74 -28.74
C PRO A 159 6.10 15.57 -29.00
N ILE A 160 5.81 14.46 -28.33
CA ILE A 160 6.40 13.14 -28.55
C ILE A 160 5.25 12.21 -28.87
N LEU A 161 5.22 11.70 -30.10
CA LEU A 161 4.21 10.76 -30.54
C LEU A 161 4.64 9.36 -30.13
N LEU A 162 3.79 8.67 -29.38
CA LEU A 162 3.94 7.26 -29.04
C LEU A 162 2.93 6.48 -29.86
N ASP A 163 3.39 5.55 -30.69
CA ASP A 163 2.57 4.80 -31.63
C ASP A 163 2.74 3.30 -31.40
N PHE A 164 1.76 2.70 -30.72
CA PHE A 164 1.78 1.30 -30.28
C PHE A 164 1.27 0.41 -31.42
N LEU A 165 2.12 -0.52 -31.86
CA LEU A 165 1.89 -1.30 -33.08
C LEU A 165 1.28 -2.68 -32.80
N ASP A 166 1.62 -3.28 -31.66
CA ASP A 166 1.24 -4.66 -31.32
C ASP A 166 1.12 -4.88 -29.81
N ALA A 167 0.58 -3.88 -29.11
CA ALA A 167 0.37 -3.95 -27.67
C ALA A 167 -0.78 -4.88 -27.25
N TRP A 168 -1.32 -5.65 -28.19
CA TRP A 168 -2.57 -6.41 -28.10
C TRP A 168 -2.27 -7.82 -27.57
N GLY A 169 -2.62 -8.11 -26.31
CA GLY A 169 -2.28 -9.36 -25.64
C GLY A 169 -0.81 -9.45 -25.20
N ALA A 170 -0.15 -8.32 -24.98
CA ALA A 170 1.30 -8.29 -24.71
C ALA A 170 1.73 -9.08 -23.45
N VAL A 171 0.83 -9.26 -22.46
CA VAL A 171 1.13 -9.99 -21.23
C VAL A 171 0.51 -11.38 -21.22
N THR A 172 -0.69 -11.51 -21.79
CA THR A 172 -1.54 -12.72 -21.70
C THR A 172 -1.59 -13.53 -23.00
N GLY A 173 -1.05 -12.99 -24.08
CA GLY A 173 -1.09 -13.55 -25.44
C GLY A 173 -2.38 -13.28 -26.21
N GLN A 174 -3.41 -12.67 -25.59
CA GLN A 174 -4.70 -12.40 -26.25
C GLN A 174 -5.29 -11.05 -25.84
N VAL A 175 -6.01 -10.38 -26.74
CA VAL A 175 -6.70 -9.11 -26.41
C VAL A 175 -7.77 -9.30 -25.35
N PHE A 176 -8.53 -10.40 -25.42
CA PHE A 176 -9.56 -10.77 -24.46
C PHE A 176 -9.16 -12.10 -23.81
N PRO A 177 -8.40 -12.08 -22.70
CA PRO A 177 -7.72 -13.28 -22.18
C PRO A 177 -8.67 -14.36 -21.66
N THR A 178 -9.91 -14.00 -21.35
CA THR A 178 -10.97 -14.93 -20.93
C THR A 178 -11.66 -15.62 -22.11
N GLY A 179 -11.32 -15.23 -23.35
CA GLY A 179 -12.02 -15.61 -24.58
C GLY A 179 -13.34 -14.87 -24.79
N GLN A 180 -13.77 -14.04 -23.82
CA GLN A 180 -15.02 -13.29 -23.87
C GLN A 180 -14.76 -11.80 -23.85
N ARG A 181 -15.61 -11.03 -24.55
CA ARG A 181 -15.55 -9.56 -24.51
C ARG A 181 -16.24 -8.99 -23.26
N ILE A 182 -17.23 -9.72 -22.71
CA ILE A 182 -17.89 -9.45 -21.42
C ILE A 182 -17.92 -10.76 -20.62
N ASP A 183 -17.42 -10.70 -19.39
CA ASP A 183 -17.55 -11.72 -18.37
C ASP A 183 -18.58 -11.27 -17.33
N THR A 184 -19.24 -12.22 -16.67
CA THR A 184 -20.01 -11.95 -15.44
C THR A 184 -19.24 -12.48 -14.23
N ILE A 185 -18.86 -11.58 -13.33
CA ILE A 185 -18.19 -11.88 -12.08
C ILE A 185 -19.07 -11.41 -10.93
N GLN A 186 -19.52 -12.33 -10.08
CA GLN A 186 -20.35 -12.01 -8.91
C GLN A 186 -21.59 -11.16 -9.25
N GLY A 187 -22.23 -11.44 -10.39
CA GLY A 187 -23.40 -10.71 -10.89
C GLY A 187 -23.10 -9.36 -11.55
N VAL A 188 -21.83 -8.97 -11.68
CA VAL A 188 -21.40 -7.72 -12.32
C VAL A 188 -20.76 -8.04 -13.67
N GLU A 189 -21.15 -7.31 -14.71
CA GLU A 189 -20.51 -7.41 -16.02
C GLU A 189 -19.17 -6.69 -16.02
N VAL A 190 -18.12 -7.37 -16.50
CA VAL A 190 -16.78 -6.80 -16.63
C VAL A 190 -16.20 -7.14 -18.01
N SER A 191 -15.27 -6.33 -18.49
CA SER A 191 -14.43 -6.68 -19.64
C SER A 191 -12.99 -6.87 -19.18
N CYS A 192 -12.46 -8.07 -19.38
CA CYS A 192 -11.06 -8.40 -19.16
C CYS A 192 -10.31 -8.18 -20.48
N ILE A 193 -9.47 -7.14 -20.55
CA ILE A 193 -8.76 -6.77 -21.79
C ILE A 193 -7.26 -6.65 -21.51
N ASP A 194 -6.43 -7.15 -22.42
CA ASP A 194 -4.99 -6.92 -22.43
C ASP A 194 -4.60 -6.13 -23.68
N ALA A 195 -4.53 -4.82 -23.50
CA ALA A 195 -4.18 -3.87 -24.54
C ALA A 195 -3.23 -2.82 -23.94
N ALA A 196 -1.93 -3.02 -24.17
CA ALA A 196 -0.79 -2.39 -23.51
C ALA A 196 -0.63 -2.69 -22.00
N MET A 197 -1.70 -3.11 -21.33
CA MET A 197 -1.74 -3.53 -19.93
C MET A 197 -3.00 -4.39 -19.71
N PRO A 198 -2.92 -5.47 -18.92
CA PRO A 198 -4.09 -6.20 -18.44
C PRO A 198 -4.99 -5.32 -17.57
N LEU A 199 -6.24 -5.13 -17.97
CA LEU A 199 -7.27 -4.37 -17.27
C LEU A 199 -8.49 -5.26 -16.97
N MET A 200 -9.08 -5.03 -15.81
CA MET A 200 -10.47 -5.40 -15.52
C MET A 200 -11.29 -4.12 -15.55
N ILE A 201 -12.18 -4.01 -16.54
CA ILE A 201 -13.01 -2.82 -16.75
C ILE A 201 -14.43 -3.14 -16.29
N VAL A 202 -15.03 -2.24 -15.52
CA VAL A 202 -16.40 -2.36 -15.00
C VAL A 202 -17.11 -1.02 -15.13
N ARG A 203 -18.43 -1.03 -15.35
CA ARG A 203 -19.21 0.22 -15.38
C ARG A 203 -19.32 0.77 -13.96
N ALA A 204 -19.06 2.06 -13.80
CA ALA A 204 -19.16 2.75 -12.52
C ALA A 204 -20.54 2.57 -11.87
N ALA A 205 -21.60 2.66 -12.68
CA ALA A 205 -22.99 2.52 -12.22
C ALA A 205 -23.29 1.14 -11.64
N ASP A 206 -22.66 0.08 -12.14
CA ASP A 206 -22.84 -1.30 -11.67
C ASP A 206 -22.25 -1.49 -10.26
N LEU A 207 -21.41 -0.55 -9.80
CA LEU A 207 -20.86 -0.49 -8.44
C LEU A 207 -21.42 0.67 -7.61
N GLY A 208 -22.50 1.31 -8.07
CA GLY A 208 -23.18 2.38 -7.31
C GLY A 208 -22.47 3.73 -7.31
N VAL A 209 -21.50 3.96 -8.20
CA VAL A 209 -20.80 5.25 -8.34
C VAL A 209 -21.00 5.88 -9.72
N THR A 210 -20.82 7.18 -9.81
CA THR A 210 -21.02 7.94 -11.06
C THR A 210 -19.85 7.79 -12.03
N GLY A 211 -18.65 7.51 -11.51
CA GLY A 211 -17.40 7.49 -12.28
C GLY A 211 -16.75 8.88 -12.41
N ARG A 212 -17.37 9.93 -11.87
CA ARG A 212 -16.83 11.31 -11.85
C ARG A 212 -16.29 11.76 -10.49
N GLU A 213 -16.34 10.90 -9.49
CA GLU A 213 -15.80 11.16 -8.14
C GLU A 213 -14.32 11.57 -8.19
N LYS A 214 -13.88 12.33 -7.19
CA LYS A 214 -12.46 12.61 -6.99
C LYS A 214 -11.77 11.35 -6.45
N PRO A 215 -10.47 11.12 -6.75
CA PRO A 215 -9.71 9.97 -6.25
C PRO A 215 -9.84 9.79 -4.73
N VAL A 216 -9.75 10.88 -3.97
CA VAL A 216 -9.88 10.85 -2.50
C VAL A 216 -11.24 10.33 -2.02
N ALA A 217 -12.32 10.59 -2.76
CA ALA A 217 -13.64 10.08 -2.42
C ALA A 217 -13.76 8.57 -2.69
N LEU A 218 -13.22 8.10 -3.83
CA LEU A 218 -13.16 6.68 -4.17
C LEU A 218 -12.24 5.90 -3.20
N ASP A 219 -11.11 6.50 -2.81
CA ASP A 219 -10.15 5.91 -1.86
C ASP A 219 -10.71 5.85 -0.43
N ALA A 220 -11.71 6.67 -0.10
CA ALA A 220 -12.37 6.67 1.20
C ALA A 220 -13.52 5.64 1.28
N ASP A 221 -14.02 5.15 0.15
CA ASP A 221 -15.10 4.17 0.09
C ASP A 221 -14.53 2.74 0.17
N THR A 222 -14.36 2.26 1.40
CA THR A 222 -13.77 0.93 1.66
C THR A 222 -14.60 -0.20 1.09
N ALA A 223 -15.93 -0.08 1.08
CA ALA A 223 -16.83 -1.10 0.54
C ALA A 223 -16.67 -1.21 -0.99
N LEU A 224 -16.57 -0.07 -1.69
CA LEU A 224 -16.25 -0.04 -3.11
C LEU A 224 -14.87 -0.66 -3.38
N LEU A 225 -13.85 -0.31 -2.60
CA LEU A 225 -12.49 -0.85 -2.78
C LEU A 225 -12.43 -2.37 -2.58
N GLU A 226 -13.11 -2.89 -1.55
CA GLU A 226 -13.23 -4.34 -1.32
C GLU A 226 -13.97 -5.03 -2.46
N ARG A 227 -15.04 -4.41 -2.97
CA ARG A 227 -15.80 -4.92 -4.10
C ARG A 227 -14.94 -4.97 -5.37
N ILE A 228 -14.23 -3.90 -5.68
CA ILE A 228 -13.31 -3.81 -6.82
C ILE A 228 -12.21 -4.86 -6.71
N GLU A 229 -11.60 -5.02 -5.52
CA GLU A 229 -10.53 -6.00 -5.31
C GLU A 229 -11.05 -7.43 -5.49
N SER A 230 -12.21 -7.75 -4.95
CA SER A 230 -12.83 -9.07 -5.11
C SER A 230 -13.07 -9.41 -6.59
N LEU A 231 -13.60 -8.46 -7.38
CA LEU A 231 -13.75 -8.61 -8.83
C LEU A 231 -12.40 -8.76 -9.54
N ARG A 232 -11.39 -7.98 -9.12
CA ARG A 232 -10.04 -8.00 -9.72
C ARG A 232 -9.33 -9.34 -9.51
N LEU A 233 -9.43 -9.94 -8.33
CA LEU A 233 -8.81 -11.22 -8.02
C LEU A 233 -9.37 -12.34 -8.92
N GLU A 234 -10.70 -12.41 -9.03
CA GLU A 234 -11.38 -13.37 -9.90
C GLU A 234 -11.09 -13.11 -11.38
N ALA A 235 -11.07 -11.84 -11.82
CA ALA A 235 -10.68 -11.49 -13.18
C ALA A 235 -9.23 -11.93 -13.47
N GLY A 236 -8.30 -11.72 -12.53
CA GLY A 236 -6.92 -12.18 -12.67
C GLY A 236 -6.80 -13.68 -12.87
N LEU A 237 -7.56 -14.47 -12.10
CA LEU A 237 -7.64 -15.93 -12.28
C LEU A 237 -8.16 -16.29 -13.68
N ARG A 238 -9.27 -15.67 -14.12
CA ARG A 238 -9.88 -15.93 -15.44
C ARG A 238 -8.99 -15.50 -16.60
N MET A 239 -8.18 -14.46 -16.42
CA MET A 239 -7.21 -14.00 -17.41
C MET A 239 -5.96 -14.89 -17.52
N GLY A 240 -5.85 -15.94 -16.68
CA GLY A 240 -4.68 -16.81 -16.65
C GLY A 240 -3.46 -16.21 -15.93
N LEU A 241 -3.65 -15.14 -15.16
CA LEU A 241 -2.57 -14.46 -14.43
C LEU A 241 -2.23 -15.12 -13.08
N GLY A 242 -3.04 -16.09 -12.63
CA GLY A 242 -2.86 -16.77 -11.35
C GLY A 242 -3.34 -15.95 -10.15
N ASP A 243 -2.75 -16.18 -8.98
CA ASP A 243 -3.02 -15.37 -7.79
C ASP A 243 -2.40 -13.98 -7.93
N VAL A 244 -3.27 -13.00 -8.12
CA VAL A 244 -2.90 -11.59 -8.31
C VAL A 244 -3.03 -10.75 -7.03
N SER A 245 -3.20 -11.34 -5.85
CA SER A 245 -3.36 -10.63 -4.56
C SER A 245 -2.20 -9.69 -4.23
N ASN A 246 -0.98 -10.10 -4.60
CA ASN A 246 0.26 -9.31 -4.46
C ASN A 246 0.77 -8.77 -5.81
N SER A 247 -0.06 -8.83 -6.85
CA SER A 247 0.27 -8.31 -8.17
C SER A 247 -0.33 -6.92 -8.38
N VAL A 248 0.36 -6.12 -9.20
CA VAL A 248 -0.15 -4.83 -9.65
C VAL A 248 -1.04 -4.95 -10.91
N ILE A 249 -1.19 -6.15 -11.48
CA ILE A 249 -2.06 -6.45 -12.63
C ILE A 249 -3.07 -7.55 -12.25
N PRO A 250 -4.25 -7.63 -12.90
CA PRO A 250 -4.78 -6.62 -13.83
C PRO A 250 -5.15 -5.33 -13.08
N LYS A 251 -5.22 -4.21 -13.80
CA LYS A 251 -5.61 -2.92 -13.22
C LYS A 251 -7.14 -2.81 -13.20
N PRO A 252 -7.78 -2.58 -12.05
CA PRO A 252 -9.19 -2.26 -12.03
C PRO A 252 -9.44 -0.87 -12.62
N VAL A 253 -10.47 -0.76 -13.45
CA VAL A 253 -10.89 0.49 -14.06
C VAL A 253 -12.40 0.63 -14.01
N LEU A 254 -12.88 1.73 -13.43
CA LEU A 254 -14.28 2.10 -13.52
C LEU A 254 -14.48 3.01 -14.72
N VAL A 255 -15.47 2.73 -15.56
CA VAL A 255 -15.82 3.55 -16.71
C VAL A 255 -17.24 4.09 -16.64
N SER A 256 -17.45 5.29 -17.19
CA SER A 256 -18.77 5.90 -17.38
C SER A 256 -18.77 6.75 -18.66
N ALA A 257 -19.94 7.22 -19.08
CA ALA A 257 -20.07 8.07 -20.26
C ALA A 257 -19.19 9.34 -20.16
N GLY A 258 -18.53 9.69 -21.26
CA GLY A 258 -17.79 10.95 -21.37
C GLY A 258 -18.70 12.13 -21.72
N ASP A 259 -18.08 13.24 -22.13
CA ASP A 259 -18.76 14.49 -22.49
C ASP A 259 -19.26 14.50 -23.95
N SER A 260 -18.86 13.52 -24.76
CA SER A 260 -19.23 13.34 -26.17
C SER A 260 -19.23 11.87 -26.57
N GLY A 261 -19.78 11.55 -27.75
CA GLY A 261 -19.77 10.19 -28.32
C GLY A 261 -18.39 9.60 -28.58
N ASN A 262 -17.34 10.43 -28.60
CA ASN A 262 -15.94 10.03 -28.75
C ASN A 262 -15.15 10.07 -27.45
N SER A 263 -15.81 10.24 -26.31
CA SER A 263 -15.13 10.30 -25.02
C SER A 263 -15.72 9.33 -24.01
N ILE A 264 -14.84 8.83 -23.13
CA ILE A 264 -15.19 7.95 -22.02
C ILE A 264 -14.54 8.48 -20.75
N THR A 265 -15.27 8.46 -19.64
CA THR A 265 -14.72 8.80 -18.34
C THR A 265 -14.14 7.56 -17.69
N SER A 266 -12.93 7.68 -17.13
CA SER A 266 -12.19 6.58 -16.50
C SER A 266 -11.71 6.93 -15.09
N ARG A 267 -11.80 5.96 -14.19
CA ARG A 267 -11.14 5.94 -12.88
C ARG A 267 -10.27 4.70 -12.79
N TYR A 268 -8.97 4.92 -12.93
CA TYR A 268 -7.96 3.88 -13.03
C TYR A 268 -7.30 3.63 -11.67
N PHE A 269 -7.21 2.38 -11.24
CA PHE A 269 -6.69 2.02 -9.92
C PHE A 269 -5.30 1.37 -10.00
N THR A 270 -4.46 1.65 -9.00
CA THR A 270 -3.15 1.03 -8.82
C THR A 270 -3.09 0.18 -7.56
N PRO A 271 -3.41 -1.12 -7.69
CA PRO A 271 -4.79 -1.62 -7.80
C PRO A 271 -5.70 -1.24 -6.61
N ARG A 272 -5.13 -0.77 -5.49
CA ARG A 272 -5.86 -0.49 -4.24
C ARG A 272 -6.17 0.99 -4.00
N ARG A 273 -5.70 1.88 -4.87
CA ARG A 273 -5.99 3.33 -4.83
C ARG A 273 -6.29 3.86 -6.22
N CYS A 274 -7.22 4.80 -6.30
CA CYS A 274 -7.51 5.54 -7.52
C CYS A 274 -6.33 6.44 -7.88
N HIS A 275 -5.88 6.35 -9.13
CA HIS A 275 -4.81 7.16 -9.65
C HIS A 275 -5.27 8.62 -9.81
N ALA A 276 -4.42 9.58 -9.43
CA ALA A 276 -4.77 11.01 -9.45
C ALA A 276 -4.91 11.62 -10.87
N SER A 277 -4.41 10.92 -11.88
CA SER A 277 -4.52 11.22 -13.32
C SER A 277 -4.85 9.91 -14.05
N HIS A 278 -4.07 9.49 -15.04
CA HIS A 278 -4.20 8.18 -15.68
C HIS A 278 -2.85 7.64 -16.17
N ALA A 279 -2.68 6.32 -16.21
CA ALA A 279 -1.55 5.70 -16.89
C ALA A 279 -1.78 5.69 -18.42
N VAL A 280 -0.72 5.91 -19.21
CA VAL A 280 -0.78 5.83 -20.69
C VAL A 280 -1.28 4.48 -21.17
N THR A 281 -0.69 3.40 -20.66
CA THR A 281 -1.05 2.03 -21.04
C THR A 281 -2.48 1.71 -20.63
N GLY A 282 -2.91 2.16 -19.44
CA GLY A 282 -4.30 2.06 -19.03
C GLY A 282 -5.25 2.84 -19.94
N ALA A 283 -4.86 4.04 -20.40
CA ALA A 283 -5.71 4.86 -21.27
C ALA A 283 -5.87 4.21 -22.65
N ILE A 284 -4.80 3.57 -23.17
CA ILE A 284 -4.85 2.74 -24.38
C ILE A 284 -5.81 1.58 -24.19
N GLY A 285 -5.73 0.85 -23.06
CA GLY A 285 -6.63 -0.27 -22.81
C GLY A 285 -8.10 0.16 -22.67
N VAL A 286 -8.36 1.31 -22.04
CA VAL A 286 -9.71 1.90 -21.95
C VAL A 286 -10.22 2.36 -23.32
N ALA A 287 -9.42 3.09 -24.10
CA ALA A 287 -9.77 3.50 -25.45
C ALA A 287 -9.99 2.29 -26.36
N SER A 288 -9.21 1.23 -26.17
CA SER A 288 -9.35 -0.03 -26.90
C SER A 288 -10.69 -0.68 -26.60
N ALA A 289 -11.05 -0.82 -25.32
CA ALA A 289 -12.35 -1.35 -24.92
C ALA A 289 -13.51 -0.46 -25.40
N PHE A 290 -13.35 0.86 -25.37
CA PHE A 290 -14.37 1.82 -25.84
C PHE A 290 -14.59 1.77 -27.36
N ALA A 291 -13.51 1.54 -28.12
CA ALA A 291 -13.53 1.48 -29.58
C ALA A 291 -14.03 0.14 -30.13
N LEU A 292 -13.64 -0.96 -29.46
CA LEU A 292 -14.03 -2.31 -29.84
C LEU A 292 -15.50 -2.57 -29.45
N PRO A 293 -16.28 -3.27 -30.30
CA PRO A 293 -17.66 -3.62 -29.97
C PRO A 293 -17.73 -4.71 -28.89
N GLY A 294 -18.88 -4.79 -28.22
CA GLY A 294 -19.21 -5.89 -27.31
C GLY A 294 -18.42 -5.91 -26.00
N THR A 295 -17.88 -4.79 -25.53
CA THR A 295 -17.27 -4.65 -24.19
C THR A 295 -18.22 -3.87 -23.27
N VAL A 296 -18.01 -3.93 -21.95
CA VAL A 296 -18.78 -3.11 -21.00
C VAL A 296 -18.55 -1.61 -21.17
N ALA A 297 -17.43 -1.25 -21.81
CA ALA A 297 -17.05 0.12 -22.12
C ALA A 297 -17.54 0.57 -23.50
N SER A 298 -17.97 -0.32 -24.40
CA SER A 298 -18.21 0.02 -25.81
C SER A 298 -19.08 1.26 -25.99
N GLY A 299 -18.57 2.21 -26.80
CA GLY A 299 -19.31 3.40 -27.19
C GLY A 299 -20.16 3.19 -28.44
N ILE A 300 -20.30 4.27 -29.21
CA ILE A 300 -20.92 4.24 -30.54
C ILE A 300 -20.13 3.27 -31.44
N ALA A 301 -20.84 2.47 -32.24
CA ALA A 301 -20.23 1.57 -33.21
C ALA A 301 -19.35 2.36 -34.21
N ARG A 302 -18.14 1.85 -34.46
CA ARG A 302 -17.14 2.50 -35.32
C ARG A 302 -16.81 1.59 -36.51
N ALA A 303 -16.69 2.21 -37.69
CA ALA A 303 -16.20 1.53 -38.89
C ALA A 303 -14.67 1.37 -38.84
N ALA A 304 -14.12 0.57 -39.75
CA ALA A 304 -12.67 0.53 -39.97
C ALA A 304 -12.12 1.94 -40.31
N GLY A 305 -10.86 2.19 -39.93
CA GLY A 305 -10.16 3.46 -40.12
C GLY A 305 -9.69 4.10 -38.81
N CYS A 306 -9.17 5.33 -38.92
CA CYS A 306 -8.65 6.10 -37.79
C CYS A 306 -9.75 6.86 -37.06
N HIS A 307 -9.75 6.80 -35.73
CA HIS A 307 -10.70 7.49 -34.86
C HIS A 307 -9.98 8.19 -33.72
N GLN A 308 -10.38 9.43 -33.45
CA GLN A 308 -9.89 10.19 -32.30
C GLN A 308 -10.80 9.99 -31.10
N LEU A 309 -10.22 9.53 -29.99
CA LEU A 309 -10.93 9.19 -28.76
C LEU A 309 -10.33 9.94 -27.58
N THR A 310 -11.17 10.30 -26.62
CA THR A 310 -10.75 11.03 -25.42
C THR A 310 -11.07 10.23 -24.16
N VAL A 311 -10.05 9.94 -23.34
CA VAL A 311 -10.22 9.34 -22.02
C VAL A 311 -10.16 10.44 -20.96
N LEU A 312 -11.30 10.78 -20.38
CA LEU A 312 -11.42 11.76 -19.30
C LEU A 312 -11.00 11.10 -17.97
N HIS A 313 -10.13 11.75 -17.22
CA HIS A 313 -9.58 11.26 -15.96
C HIS A 313 -9.57 12.37 -14.89
N PRO A 314 -9.29 12.09 -13.61
CA PRO A 314 -9.45 13.08 -12.55
C PRO A 314 -8.71 14.41 -12.74
N ALA A 315 -7.55 14.38 -13.41
CA ALA A 315 -6.73 15.57 -13.67
C ALA A 315 -6.99 16.26 -15.04
N GLY A 316 -7.95 15.80 -15.85
CA GLY A 316 -8.13 16.27 -17.24
C GLY A 316 -8.45 15.16 -18.23
N GLN A 317 -7.76 15.10 -19.37
CA GLN A 317 -8.01 14.15 -20.43
C GLN A 317 -6.74 13.61 -21.12
N ILE A 318 -6.90 12.50 -21.82
CA ILE A 318 -5.90 11.94 -22.73
C ILE A 318 -6.56 11.65 -24.06
N ASP A 319 -6.06 12.29 -25.12
CA ASP A 319 -6.48 12.02 -26.49
C ASP A 319 -5.64 10.89 -27.09
N ILE A 320 -6.32 9.96 -27.74
CA ILE A 320 -5.77 8.74 -28.34
C ILE A 320 -6.38 8.57 -29.72
N GLU A 321 -5.52 8.46 -30.73
CA GLU A 321 -5.90 8.03 -32.06
C GLU A 321 -5.83 6.50 -32.11
N VAL A 322 -6.93 5.85 -32.47
CA VAL A 322 -6.96 4.40 -32.69
C VAL A 322 -7.20 4.11 -34.16
N GLU A 323 -6.58 3.05 -34.67
CA GLU A 323 -6.83 2.53 -36.01
C GLU A 323 -7.48 1.16 -35.89
N LEU A 324 -8.68 1.05 -36.46
CA LEU A 324 -9.49 -0.16 -36.45
C LEU A 324 -9.51 -0.79 -37.83
N ASP A 325 -9.53 -2.12 -37.87
CA ASP A 325 -9.75 -2.89 -39.09
C ASP A 325 -10.86 -3.92 -38.88
N GLY A 326 -11.49 -4.37 -39.97
CA GLY A 326 -12.60 -5.32 -39.95
C GLY A 326 -13.99 -4.68 -39.83
N THR A 327 -15.01 -5.54 -39.68
CA THR A 327 -16.43 -5.13 -39.61
C THR A 327 -17.20 -5.94 -38.57
N GLY A 328 -18.26 -5.37 -38.01
CA GLY A 328 -19.11 -6.04 -37.01
C GLY A 328 -18.30 -6.47 -35.77
N GLU A 329 -18.53 -7.69 -35.28
CA GLU A 329 -17.83 -8.23 -34.11
C GLU A 329 -16.36 -8.63 -34.38
N ALA A 330 -15.95 -8.68 -35.66
CA ALA A 330 -14.60 -9.03 -36.08
C ALA A 330 -13.63 -7.82 -36.09
N VAL A 331 -14.06 -6.66 -35.59
CA VAL A 331 -13.20 -5.47 -35.51
C VAL A 331 -12.02 -5.73 -34.59
N THR A 332 -10.82 -5.42 -35.09
CA THR A 332 -9.55 -5.52 -34.36
C THR A 332 -8.86 -4.16 -34.25
N MET A 333 -8.03 -4.03 -33.21
CA MET A 333 -7.14 -2.88 -33.04
C MET A 333 -5.87 -3.11 -33.86
N GLN A 334 -5.51 -2.17 -34.73
CA GLN A 334 -4.23 -2.23 -35.47
C GLN A 334 -3.19 -1.32 -34.82
N ARG A 335 -3.62 -0.18 -34.30
CA ARG A 335 -2.71 0.86 -33.80
C ARG A 335 -3.38 1.72 -32.74
N ALA A 336 -2.60 2.15 -31.76
CA ALA A 336 -3.02 3.25 -30.87
C ALA A 336 -1.88 4.25 -30.70
N ALA A 337 -2.15 5.50 -31.02
CA ALA A 337 -1.20 6.59 -30.90
C ALA A 337 -1.68 7.68 -29.95
N LEU A 338 -0.74 8.28 -29.24
CA LEU A 338 -1.02 9.41 -28.37
C LEU A 338 0.17 10.36 -28.27
N VAL A 339 -0.11 11.61 -27.94
CA VAL A 339 0.91 12.63 -27.71
C VAL A 339 1.29 12.67 -26.23
N ARG A 340 2.60 12.67 -25.98
CA ARG A 340 3.21 12.99 -24.69
C ARG A 340 4.23 14.10 -24.86
N THR A 341 4.81 14.51 -23.74
CA THR A 341 5.91 15.45 -23.72
C THR A 341 6.94 14.94 -22.73
N ALA A 342 8.22 15.20 -22.99
CA ALA A 342 9.31 14.91 -22.07
C ALA A 342 10.18 16.16 -21.88
N ARG A 343 11.02 16.17 -20.84
CA ARG A 343 12.03 17.20 -20.62
C ARG A 343 13.21 16.63 -19.86
N LYS A 344 14.43 16.84 -20.35
CA LYS A 344 15.64 16.62 -19.55
C LYS A 344 15.69 17.64 -18.41
N ILE A 345 15.81 17.17 -17.17
CA ILE A 345 15.87 18.01 -15.96
C ILE A 345 17.32 18.23 -15.56
N MET A 346 18.08 17.14 -15.47
CA MET A 346 19.48 17.14 -15.02
C MET A 346 20.23 16.00 -15.73
N GLN A 347 21.51 16.21 -15.97
CA GLN A 347 22.44 15.16 -16.41
C GLN A 347 23.76 15.34 -15.66
N GLY A 348 24.34 14.24 -15.22
CA GLY A 348 25.61 14.27 -14.50
C GLY A 348 25.95 12.91 -13.90
N GLU A 349 26.71 12.96 -12.83
CA GLU A 349 27.15 11.80 -12.08
C GLU A 349 26.29 11.59 -10.83
N LEU A 350 25.85 10.34 -10.60
CA LEU A 350 25.09 9.93 -9.43
C LEU A 350 25.99 9.09 -8.53
N HIS A 351 26.20 9.58 -7.31
CA HIS A 351 26.91 8.86 -6.26
C HIS A 351 25.95 7.91 -5.56
N LEU A 352 26.26 6.62 -5.64
CA LEU A 352 25.52 5.56 -4.98
C LEU A 352 26.17 5.26 -3.63
N PRO A 353 25.39 5.16 -2.54
CA PRO A 353 25.95 5.00 -1.22
C PRO A 353 26.51 3.59 -1.02
N ASP A 354 27.60 3.49 -0.25
CA ASP A 354 28.37 2.25 -0.09
C ASP A 354 27.53 1.09 0.44
N TYR A 355 26.57 1.36 1.32
CA TYR A 355 25.69 0.35 1.91
C TYR A 355 24.82 -0.37 0.89
N VAL A 356 24.72 0.13 -0.34
CA VAL A 356 23.94 -0.49 -1.42
C VAL A 356 24.73 -1.60 -2.12
N PHE A 357 26.04 -1.44 -2.24
CA PHE A 357 26.95 -2.45 -2.85
C PHE A 357 27.71 -3.27 -1.82
N SER A 358 27.77 -2.79 -0.58
CA SER A 358 28.35 -3.51 0.54
C SER A 358 27.39 -4.62 0.97
N ARG A 359 27.47 -5.77 0.30
CA ARG A 359 27.25 -7.02 1.02
C ARG A 359 28.45 -7.15 1.97
N PRO A 360 28.28 -7.30 3.29
CA PRO A 360 29.40 -7.70 4.14
C PRO A 360 30.05 -8.92 3.50
N GLU A 361 31.37 -8.85 3.33
CA GLU A 361 32.19 -9.91 2.74
C GLU A 361 31.79 -11.26 3.34
N GLU A 362 31.40 -12.18 2.46
CA GLU A 362 30.82 -13.47 2.81
C GLU A 362 31.94 -14.40 3.28
N ALA A 363 32.44 -14.16 4.50
CA ALA A 363 33.22 -15.13 5.24
C ALA A 363 32.34 -16.37 5.42
N ALA A 364 32.62 -17.42 4.63
CA ALA A 364 32.05 -18.77 4.67
C ALA A 364 30.90 -18.93 5.69
N ARG A 365 29.69 -18.51 5.32
CA ARG A 365 28.52 -18.74 6.16
C ARG A 365 28.04 -20.18 5.95
N PRO A 366 27.81 -20.94 7.02
CA PRO A 366 27.12 -22.21 6.92
C PRO A 366 25.73 -21.95 6.30
N ALA A 367 25.33 -22.78 5.34
CA ALA A 367 24.07 -22.77 4.58
C ALA A 367 23.10 -21.61 4.90
N ALA A 368 22.88 -20.71 3.94
CA ALA A 368 22.01 -19.54 4.08
C ALA A 368 20.70 -19.88 4.79
N ARG A 369 20.56 -19.41 6.04
CA ARG A 369 19.34 -19.57 6.82
C ARG A 369 18.26 -18.68 6.19
N LYS A 370 17.10 -19.29 5.87
CA LYS A 370 15.89 -18.57 5.42
C LYS A 370 15.59 -17.38 6.33
N PRO A 371 15.08 -16.24 5.86
CA PRO A 371 14.76 -15.10 6.72
C PRO A 371 13.69 -15.44 7.76
N ILE A 372 13.72 -14.77 8.91
CA ILE A 372 12.62 -14.79 9.88
C ILE A 372 11.57 -13.79 9.44
N MET A 373 10.34 -14.25 9.26
CA MET A 373 9.16 -13.41 9.03
C MET A 373 8.53 -13.04 10.39
N LEU A 374 8.59 -11.77 10.75
CA LEU A 374 7.86 -11.21 11.89
C LEU A 374 6.52 -10.64 11.43
N ILE A 375 5.45 -11.41 11.64
CA ILE A 375 4.10 -11.08 11.23
C ILE A 375 3.47 -10.12 12.24
N VAL A 376 2.95 -9.00 11.76
CA VAL A 376 2.26 -7.98 12.57
C VAL A 376 0.77 -8.03 12.27
N PRO A 377 -0.11 -8.16 13.28
CA PRO A 377 -1.55 -8.38 13.09
C PRO A 377 -2.36 -7.12 12.76
N THR A 378 -1.70 -6.01 12.42
CA THR A 378 -2.33 -4.71 12.16
C THR A 378 -1.77 -4.07 10.89
N SER A 379 -2.52 -3.12 10.33
CA SER A 379 -2.05 -2.31 9.20
C SER A 379 -0.72 -1.61 9.51
N ALA A 380 0.11 -1.41 8.48
CA ALA A 380 1.38 -0.71 8.60
C ALA A 380 1.20 0.74 9.11
N GLY A 381 2.21 1.27 9.79
CA GLY A 381 2.23 2.64 10.33
C GLY A 381 1.54 2.84 11.68
N GLY A 382 0.99 1.78 12.29
CA GLY A 382 0.47 1.80 13.67
C GLY A 382 1.51 1.44 14.72
N GLY A 383 1.17 1.60 16.01
CA GLY A 383 2.10 1.34 17.12
C GLY A 383 2.74 -0.05 17.10
N ASN A 384 1.97 -1.10 16.81
CA ASN A 384 2.47 -2.47 16.71
C ASN A 384 3.51 -2.62 15.59
N ASP A 385 3.28 -2.01 14.42
CA ASP A 385 4.19 -2.04 13.28
C ASP A 385 5.51 -1.32 13.61
N THR A 386 5.42 -0.13 14.21
CA THR A 386 6.59 0.63 14.64
C THR A 386 7.43 -0.16 15.65
N MET A 387 6.82 -0.72 16.70
CA MET A 387 7.52 -1.54 17.68
C MET A 387 8.16 -2.79 17.05
N ALA A 388 7.43 -3.49 16.18
CA ALA A 388 7.93 -4.68 15.49
C ALA A 388 9.14 -4.36 14.62
N ARG A 389 9.13 -3.25 13.87
CA ARG A 389 10.25 -2.83 13.02
C ARG A 389 11.49 -2.46 13.82
N ILE A 390 11.33 -1.78 14.95
CA ILE A 390 12.44 -1.45 15.86
C ILE A 390 13.10 -2.74 16.37
N ILE A 391 12.28 -3.68 16.83
CA ILE A 391 12.78 -4.97 17.35
C ILE A 391 13.41 -5.80 16.24
N ALA A 392 12.78 -5.90 15.07
CA ALA A 392 13.31 -6.66 13.92
C ALA A 392 14.69 -6.16 13.50
N GLY A 393 14.87 -4.83 13.41
CA GLY A 393 16.15 -4.23 13.05
C GLY A 393 17.29 -4.56 14.02
N LYS A 394 16.97 -4.78 15.30
CA LYS A 394 17.95 -5.14 16.35
C LYS A 394 18.10 -6.64 16.54
N LEU A 395 17.06 -7.44 16.29
CA LEU A 395 17.11 -8.90 16.34
C LEU A 395 17.98 -9.47 15.21
N ALA A 396 17.89 -8.90 14.00
CA ALA A 396 18.59 -9.42 12.83
C ALA A 396 20.11 -9.63 13.03
N PRO A 397 20.88 -8.63 13.53
CA PRO A 397 22.31 -8.83 13.80
C PRO A 397 22.59 -9.82 14.93
N LEU A 398 21.74 -9.88 15.96
CA LEU A 398 21.93 -10.80 17.11
C LEU A 398 21.69 -12.26 16.73
N LEU A 399 20.74 -12.50 15.83
CA LEU A 399 20.40 -13.84 15.34
C LEU A 399 21.28 -14.27 14.15
N GLY A 400 22.04 -13.34 13.57
CA GLY A 400 22.81 -13.58 12.34
C GLY A 400 21.91 -13.95 11.15
N GLN A 401 20.63 -13.58 11.20
CA GLN A 401 19.56 -13.99 10.28
C GLN A 401 18.67 -12.77 10.03
N GLU A 402 18.26 -12.53 8.79
CA GLU A 402 17.37 -11.42 8.46
C GLU A 402 16.02 -11.56 9.17
N VAL A 403 15.44 -10.44 9.62
CA VAL A 403 14.09 -10.39 10.21
C VAL A 403 13.24 -9.41 9.42
N LEU A 404 12.29 -9.92 8.65
CA LEU A 404 11.41 -9.16 7.78
C LEU A 404 10.05 -8.94 8.45
N VAL A 405 9.56 -7.70 8.46
CA VAL A 405 8.24 -7.37 9.02
C VAL A 405 7.18 -7.43 7.92
N ASP A 406 6.16 -8.26 8.12
CA ASP A 406 5.00 -8.44 7.23
C ASP A 406 3.70 -8.08 7.96
N ASN A 407 3.00 -7.06 7.49
CA ASN A 407 1.75 -6.60 8.09
C ASN A 407 0.55 -7.32 7.47
N ARG A 408 -0.12 -8.15 8.28
CA ARG A 408 -1.33 -8.89 7.89
C ARG A 408 -2.52 -8.44 8.73
N ALA A 409 -3.10 -7.32 8.32
CA ALA A 409 -4.33 -6.80 8.93
C ALA A 409 -5.54 -7.65 8.52
N GLY A 410 -6.58 -7.66 9.35
CA GLY A 410 -7.84 -8.34 9.06
C GLY A 410 -8.38 -9.08 10.27
N ALA A 411 -9.71 -9.14 10.40
CA ALA A 411 -10.43 -9.82 11.48
C ALA A 411 -9.83 -9.55 12.89
N ASN A 412 -9.48 -8.29 13.17
CA ASN A 412 -8.92 -7.84 14.44
C ASN A 412 -7.63 -8.57 14.86
N GLY A 413 -6.85 -9.01 13.87
CA GLY A 413 -5.58 -9.73 14.04
C GLY A 413 -5.69 -11.25 13.95
N ALA A 414 -6.89 -11.80 13.73
CA ALA A 414 -7.08 -13.23 13.58
C ALA A 414 -6.38 -13.78 12.33
N VAL A 415 -6.43 -13.07 11.19
CA VAL A 415 -5.78 -13.49 9.93
C VAL A 415 -4.27 -13.74 10.13
N ALA A 416 -3.58 -12.82 10.81
CA ALA A 416 -2.16 -12.97 11.13
C ALA A 416 -1.91 -14.11 12.11
N SER A 417 -2.75 -14.24 13.13
CA SER A 417 -2.60 -15.25 14.17
C SER A 417 -2.81 -16.66 13.61
N GLU A 418 -3.84 -16.88 12.80
CA GLU A 418 -4.09 -18.15 12.10
C GLU A 418 -2.95 -18.52 11.14
N TYR A 419 -2.44 -17.54 10.40
CA TYR A 419 -1.28 -17.76 9.53
C TYR A 419 -0.05 -18.23 10.30
N VAL A 420 0.26 -17.60 11.45
CA VAL A 420 1.42 -18.02 12.26
C VAL A 420 1.13 -19.35 12.96
N ALA A 421 -0.06 -19.56 13.51
CA ALA A 421 -0.44 -20.83 14.14
C ALA A 421 -0.28 -22.03 13.19
N GLY A 422 -0.60 -21.84 11.90
CA GLY A 422 -0.45 -22.86 10.86
C GLY A 422 0.94 -22.95 10.22
N ALA A 423 1.90 -22.12 10.60
CA ALA A 423 3.24 -22.11 10.01
C ALA A 423 4.12 -23.25 10.54
N GLU A 424 5.18 -23.57 9.80
CA GLU A 424 6.19 -24.54 10.23
C GLU A 424 6.80 -24.13 11.58
N PRO A 425 6.85 -25.04 12.58
CA PRO A 425 7.34 -24.74 13.93
C PRO A 425 8.87 -24.73 13.99
N ASP A 426 9.53 -23.98 13.12
CA ASP A 426 11.00 -23.92 13.01
C ASP A 426 11.59 -22.58 13.51
N GLY A 427 10.74 -21.69 14.02
CA GLY A 427 11.11 -20.37 14.49
C GLY A 427 11.57 -19.42 13.37
N GLN A 428 11.09 -19.62 12.14
CA GLN A 428 11.23 -18.68 11.03
C GLN A 428 9.98 -17.83 10.80
N THR A 429 8.82 -18.22 11.30
CA THR A 429 7.62 -17.38 11.26
C THR A 429 7.21 -17.03 12.67
N LEU A 430 7.23 -15.75 13.03
CA LEU A 430 6.93 -15.25 14.37
C LEU A 430 5.74 -14.30 14.30
N LEU A 431 4.98 -14.21 15.39
CA LEU A 431 3.89 -13.26 15.56
C LEU A 431 4.31 -12.17 16.54
N PHE A 432 4.15 -10.91 16.13
CA PHE A 432 4.10 -9.77 17.06
C PHE A 432 2.70 -9.70 17.68
N GLY A 433 2.48 -10.51 18.71
CA GLY A 433 1.22 -10.62 19.41
C GLY A 433 1.02 -9.51 20.43
N TYR A 434 -0.23 -9.31 20.83
CA TYR A 434 -0.58 -8.35 21.88
C TYR A 434 -1.87 -8.80 22.57
N VAL A 435 -2.27 -8.09 23.62
CA VAL A 435 -3.48 -8.43 24.41
C VAL A 435 -4.75 -8.60 23.54
N GLY A 436 -4.85 -7.88 22.42
CA GLY A 436 -5.97 -8.04 21.48
C GLY A 436 -6.02 -9.43 20.85
N THR A 437 -4.92 -9.91 20.27
CA THR A 437 -4.89 -11.21 19.59
C THR A 437 -4.90 -12.40 20.54
N HIS A 438 -4.36 -12.27 21.76
CA HIS A 438 -4.17 -13.42 22.65
C HIS A 438 -5.14 -13.46 23.84
N ALA A 439 -5.94 -12.42 24.06
CA ALA A 439 -6.84 -12.38 25.21
C ALA A 439 -8.21 -11.78 24.90
N MET A 440 -8.28 -10.56 24.38
CA MET A 440 -9.57 -9.86 24.19
C MET A 440 -10.40 -10.41 23.02
N ASN A 441 -9.82 -10.56 21.83
CA ASN A 441 -10.54 -11.07 20.67
C ASN A 441 -10.99 -12.53 20.87
N PRO A 442 -10.14 -13.46 21.37
CA PRO A 442 -10.56 -14.82 21.70
C PRO A 442 -11.57 -14.91 22.85
N ALA A 443 -11.59 -13.94 23.77
CA ALA A 443 -12.61 -13.88 24.82
C ALA A 443 -13.98 -13.43 24.29
N LEU A 444 -13.98 -12.60 23.23
CA LEU A 444 -15.20 -12.04 22.64
C LEU A 444 -15.86 -13.01 21.66
N GLN A 445 -15.07 -13.77 20.90
CA GLN A 445 -15.57 -14.64 19.83
C GLN A 445 -14.69 -15.86 19.61
N LYS A 446 -15.26 -16.86 18.94
CA LYS A 446 -14.51 -18.05 18.50
C LYS A 446 -13.66 -17.70 17.28
N LEU A 447 -12.39 -18.07 17.31
CA LEU A 447 -11.41 -17.80 16.25
C LEU A 447 -10.88 -19.11 15.64
N GLY A 448 -10.20 -19.03 14.49
CA GLY A 448 -9.55 -20.18 13.84
C GLY A 448 -8.23 -20.62 14.50
N TYR A 449 -7.89 -20.05 15.66
CA TYR A 449 -6.72 -20.41 16.46
C TYR A 449 -7.06 -20.39 17.96
N ASP A 450 -6.34 -21.19 18.74
CA ASP A 450 -6.30 -21.12 20.19
C ASP A 450 -5.13 -20.20 20.64
N PRO A 451 -5.39 -19.11 21.38
CA PRO A 451 -4.36 -18.15 21.75
C PRO A 451 -3.31 -18.69 22.75
N VAL A 452 -3.55 -19.88 23.33
CA VAL A 452 -2.64 -20.53 24.28
C VAL A 452 -2.02 -21.77 23.65
N ALA A 453 -2.84 -22.67 23.09
CA ALA A 453 -2.38 -23.98 22.62
C ALA A 453 -1.62 -23.92 21.29
N ASP A 454 -1.92 -22.96 20.42
CA ASP A 454 -1.33 -22.88 19.07
C ASP A 454 -0.06 -22.00 18.99
N PHE A 455 0.40 -21.48 20.13
CA PHE A 455 1.58 -20.60 20.19
C PHE A 455 2.59 -21.03 21.24
N ALA A 456 3.87 -20.94 20.88
CA ALA A 456 4.98 -20.96 21.83
C ALA A 456 5.35 -19.51 22.18
N PRO A 457 5.20 -19.07 23.45
CA PRO A 457 5.59 -17.71 23.84
C PRO A 457 7.12 -17.56 23.74
N ILE A 458 7.60 -16.45 23.19
CA ILE A 458 9.03 -16.12 23.15
C ILE A 458 9.37 -15.14 24.26
N GLY A 459 8.60 -14.06 24.43
CA GLY A 459 8.85 -13.10 25.51
C GLY A 459 8.04 -11.82 25.37
N LEU A 460 7.82 -11.16 26.50
CA LEU A 460 7.22 -9.83 26.54
C LEU A 460 8.16 -8.83 25.86
N VAL A 461 7.55 -7.88 25.16
CA VAL A 461 8.22 -6.73 24.55
C VAL A 461 8.06 -5.52 25.48
N GLY A 462 6.84 -5.30 25.95
CA GLY A 462 6.51 -4.16 26.76
C GLY A 462 5.02 -3.97 26.94
N SER A 463 4.66 -2.87 27.57
CA SER A 463 3.27 -2.45 27.75
C SER A 463 3.10 -0.97 27.49
N SER A 464 1.92 -0.58 27.01
CA SER A 464 1.53 0.81 26.83
C SER A 464 0.15 1.02 27.48
N PRO A 465 0.04 1.99 28.41
CA PRO A 465 -1.25 2.34 29.01
C PRO A 465 -2.25 2.83 27.96
N THR A 466 -3.54 2.65 28.18
CA THR A 466 -4.58 3.21 27.31
C THR A 466 -4.95 4.63 27.76
N LEU A 467 -5.08 5.53 26.80
CA LEU A 467 -5.40 6.93 27.03
C LEU A 467 -6.75 7.25 26.40
N MET A 468 -7.64 7.92 27.12
CA MET A 468 -8.84 8.52 26.56
C MET A 468 -8.45 9.86 25.94
N VAL A 469 -8.64 9.99 24.62
CA VAL A 469 -8.33 11.20 23.88
C VAL A 469 -9.57 11.74 23.17
N ALA A 470 -9.64 13.06 23.06
CA ALA A 470 -10.73 13.78 22.40
C ALA A 470 -10.21 14.72 21.32
N HIS A 471 -11.00 14.91 20.27
CA HIS A 471 -10.76 15.98 19.30
C HIS A 471 -10.87 17.36 20.01
N PRO A 472 -10.00 18.34 19.71
CA PRO A 472 -9.97 19.63 20.42
C PRO A 472 -11.27 20.43 20.33
N GLU A 473 -12.03 20.29 19.25
CA GLU A 473 -13.33 20.98 19.05
C GLU A 473 -14.48 20.38 19.86
N LEU A 474 -14.30 19.19 20.47
CA LEU A 474 -15.30 18.67 21.40
C LEU A 474 -15.35 19.60 22.63
N PRO A 475 -16.50 20.22 22.96
CA PRO A 475 -16.60 21.17 24.07
C PRO A 475 -16.34 20.56 25.46
N ALA A 476 -16.34 19.24 25.57
CA ALA A 476 -15.95 18.54 26.80
C ALA A 476 -14.42 18.57 26.96
N HIS A 477 -13.96 19.16 28.06
CA HIS A 477 -12.54 19.36 28.37
C HIS A 477 -12.02 18.38 29.42
N ASP A 478 -12.91 17.68 30.10
CA ASP A 478 -12.62 16.68 31.12
C ASP A 478 -13.68 15.55 31.09
N VAL A 479 -13.45 14.49 31.86
CA VAL A 479 -14.36 13.34 31.90
C VAL A 479 -15.74 13.70 32.48
N PRO A 480 -15.87 14.48 33.58
CA PRO A 480 -17.20 14.88 34.08
C PRO A 480 -18.05 15.66 33.06
N THR A 481 -17.46 16.65 32.38
CA THR A 481 -18.15 17.42 31.33
C THR A 481 -18.48 16.55 30.12
N LEU A 482 -17.62 15.58 29.79
CA LEU A 482 -17.92 14.61 28.75
C LEU A 482 -19.10 13.70 29.10
N VAL A 483 -19.13 13.16 30.31
CA VAL A 483 -20.24 12.31 30.77
C VAL A 483 -21.56 13.09 30.78
N ALA A 484 -21.54 14.37 31.19
CA ALA A 484 -22.69 15.24 31.09
C ALA A 484 -23.14 15.43 29.62
N ALA A 485 -22.20 15.66 28.70
CA ALA A 485 -22.51 15.79 27.27
C ALA A 485 -23.08 14.51 26.65
N LEU A 486 -22.52 13.35 27.01
CA LEU A 486 -23.01 12.03 26.57
C LEU A 486 -24.42 11.72 27.06
N ARG A 487 -24.76 12.13 28.28
CA ARG A 487 -26.13 12.00 28.83
C ARG A 487 -27.11 12.96 28.17
N ALA A 488 -26.67 14.19 27.87
CA ALA A 488 -27.50 15.19 27.21
C ALA A 488 -27.79 14.83 25.74
N GLN A 489 -26.85 14.17 25.07
CA GLN A 489 -26.97 13.81 23.64
C GLN A 489 -26.52 12.36 23.37
N PRO A 490 -27.28 11.34 23.81
CA PRO A 490 -26.92 9.94 23.59
C PRO A 490 -26.71 9.62 22.12
N GLY A 491 -25.61 8.93 21.80
CA GLY A 491 -25.29 8.48 20.43
C GLY A 491 -24.77 9.56 19.47
N ARG A 492 -24.70 10.85 19.87
CA ARG A 492 -24.12 11.90 19.01
C ARG A 492 -22.60 12.00 19.06
N ILE A 493 -22.00 11.69 20.21
CA ILE A 493 -20.54 11.67 20.36
C ILE A 493 -20.09 10.25 20.03
N GLY A 494 -19.30 10.12 18.97
CA GLY A 494 -18.76 8.85 18.52
C GLY A 494 -17.33 8.61 19.01
N TYR A 495 -16.96 7.34 19.12
CA TYR A 495 -15.58 6.92 19.36
C TYR A 495 -15.04 6.07 18.20
N ALA A 496 -13.76 6.23 17.91
CA ALA A 496 -13.04 5.36 16.99
C ALA A 496 -12.55 4.09 17.71
N SER A 497 -12.80 2.93 17.07
CA SER A 497 -12.31 1.62 17.49
C SER A 497 -11.31 1.09 16.46
N ALA A 498 -10.26 0.41 16.92
CA ALA A 498 -9.31 -0.27 16.04
C ALA A 498 -9.78 -1.67 15.60
N GLY A 499 -11.07 -1.99 15.79
CA GLY A 499 -11.64 -3.32 15.57
C GLY A 499 -12.42 -3.83 16.78
N ASP A 500 -13.39 -4.70 16.55
CA ASP A 500 -14.03 -5.43 17.66
C ASP A 500 -13.01 -6.38 18.30
N GLY A 501 -13.17 -6.73 19.58
CA GLY A 501 -12.15 -7.53 20.27
C GLY A 501 -10.81 -6.82 20.54
N THR A 502 -10.69 -5.50 20.30
CA THR A 502 -9.43 -4.75 20.52
C THR A 502 -9.45 -3.89 21.80
N PRO A 503 -8.30 -3.43 22.32
CA PRO A 503 -8.26 -2.59 23.52
C PRO A 503 -9.09 -1.30 23.43
N PRO A 504 -9.09 -0.54 22.31
CA PRO A 504 -9.97 0.62 22.18
C PRO A 504 -11.47 0.28 22.31
N HIS A 505 -11.90 -0.85 21.75
CA HIS A 505 -13.28 -1.32 21.90
C HIS A 505 -13.61 -1.66 23.35
N PHE A 506 -12.75 -2.46 24.01
CA PHE A 506 -12.95 -2.86 25.39
C PHE A 506 -12.94 -1.67 26.35
N ALA A 507 -12.02 -0.71 26.17
CA ALA A 507 -11.96 0.50 26.96
C ALA A 507 -13.22 1.36 26.81
N ALA A 508 -13.72 1.53 25.58
CA ALA A 508 -14.94 2.29 25.32
C ALA A 508 -16.18 1.62 25.92
N ALA A 509 -16.30 0.29 25.82
CA ALA A 509 -17.42 -0.45 26.37
C ALA A 509 -17.42 -0.42 27.91
N LEU A 510 -16.28 -0.67 28.55
CA LEU A 510 -16.14 -0.54 30.00
C LEU A 510 -16.44 0.88 30.48
N PHE A 511 -16.01 1.90 29.74
CA PHE A 511 -16.35 3.29 30.03
C PHE A 511 -17.86 3.55 29.92
N GLN A 512 -18.52 3.08 28.86
CA GLN A 512 -19.97 3.22 28.69
C GLN A 512 -20.73 2.55 29.84
N GLN A 513 -20.33 1.34 30.22
CA GLN A 513 -20.91 0.60 31.33
C GLN A 513 -20.71 1.32 32.66
N ALA A 514 -19.49 1.76 32.97
CA ALA A 514 -19.16 2.41 34.24
C ALA A 514 -19.78 3.81 34.38
N SER A 515 -19.94 4.54 33.26
CA SER A 515 -20.53 5.89 33.25
C SER A 515 -22.07 5.89 33.09
N GLY A 516 -22.65 4.77 32.66
CA GLY A 516 -24.06 4.68 32.27
C GLY A 516 -24.37 5.53 31.04
N THR A 517 -23.46 5.58 30.06
CA THR A 517 -23.59 6.38 28.83
C THR A 517 -23.52 5.52 27.58
N ALA A 518 -23.89 6.10 26.43
CA ALA A 518 -23.84 5.44 25.14
C ALA A 518 -23.13 6.32 24.09
N MET A 519 -22.24 5.70 23.32
CA MET A 519 -21.46 6.32 22.23
C MET A 519 -21.63 5.50 20.95
N ALA A 520 -21.67 6.17 19.80
CA ALA A 520 -21.61 5.49 18.52
C ALA A 520 -20.19 4.99 18.24
N ALA A 521 -20.02 3.75 17.79
CA ALA A 521 -18.73 3.19 17.43
C ALA A 521 -18.47 3.37 15.93
N SER A 522 -17.28 3.85 15.58
CA SER A 522 -16.75 3.78 14.22
C SER A 522 -15.56 2.82 14.22
N THR A 523 -15.66 1.72 13.47
CA THR A 523 -14.66 0.65 13.46
C THR A 523 -13.69 0.81 12.29
N TYR A 524 -12.40 0.63 12.55
CA TYR A 524 -11.31 0.75 11.58
C TYR A 524 -10.43 -0.50 11.58
N PRO A 525 -9.70 -0.80 10.50
CA PRO A 525 -8.84 -1.98 10.40
C PRO A 525 -7.54 -1.92 11.23
N GLY A 526 -7.41 -0.93 12.12
CA GLY A 526 -6.26 -0.74 13.00
C GLY A 526 -6.24 0.63 13.69
N ALA A 527 -5.31 0.80 14.62
CA ALA A 527 -5.22 2.03 15.42
C ALA A 527 -4.77 3.25 14.61
N ALA A 528 -3.97 3.07 13.56
CA ALA A 528 -3.47 4.17 12.71
C ALA A 528 -4.59 4.93 11.96
N PRO A 529 -5.48 4.26 11.19
CA PRO A 529 -6.62 4.95 10.59
C PRO A 529 -7.59 5.52 11.64
N ALA A 530 -7.85 4.78 12.74
CA ALA A 530 -8.73 5.23 13.81
C ALA A 530 -8.28 6.55 14.48
N ILE A 531 -6.99 6.67 14.82
CA ILE A 531 -6.48 7.89 15.45
C ILE A 531 -6.38 9.05 14.47
N ALA A 532 -6.09 8.78 13.19
CA ALA A 532 -6.07 9.79 12.15
C ALA A 532 -7.46 10.42 11.95
N ASP A 533 -8.51 9.59 11.97
CA ASP A 533 -9.90 10.05 11.88
C ASP A 533 -10.34 10.87 13.09
N THR A 534 -9.94 10.42 14.29
CA THR A 534 -10.21 11.16 15.52
C THR A 534 -9.50 12.51 15.52
N ALA A 535 -8.24 12.55 15.06
CA ALA A 535 -7.46 13.78 14.94
C ALA A 535 -7.97 14.70 13.83
N ALA A 536 -8.71 14.17 12.86
CA ALA A 536 -9.39 14.94 11.81
C ALA A 536 -10.82 15.36 12.18
N GLY A 537 -11.29 15.02 13.39
CA GLY A 537 -12.62 15.36 13.88
C GLY A 537 -13.77 14.51 13.32
N ARG A 538 -13.48 13.47 12.52
CA ARG A 538 -14.50 12.54 11.99
C ARG A 538 -15.14 11.71 13.10
N THR A 539 -14.36 11.34 14.09
CA THR A 539 -14.80 10.83 15.40
C THR A 539 -14.32 11.75 16.50
N GLN A 540 -15.05 11.81 17.61
CA GLN A 540 -14.78 12.78 18.67
C GLN A 540 -13.89 12.21 19.77
N LEU A 541 -13.92 10.89 19.97
CA LEU A 541 -13.16 10.19 21.01
C LEU A 541 -12.40 8.99 20.47
N MET A 542 -11.36 8.58 21.18
CA MET A 542 -10.71 7.28 21.00
C MET A 542 -10.06 6.84 22.32
N PHE A 543 -9.85 5.53 22.47
CA PHE A 543 -9.08 4.93 23.56
C PHE A 543 -7.81 4.23 23.03
N PRO A 544 -6.87 4.95 22.40
CA PRO A 544 -5.62 4.38 21.89
C PRO A 544 -4.64 3.99 23.01
N SER A 545 -3.62 3.22 22.66
CA SER A 545 -2.41 3.15 23.49
C SER A 545 -1.73 4.50 23.58
N LEU A 546 -1.05 4.78 24.68
CA LEU A 546 -0.23 5.98 24.84
C LEU A 546 0.79 6.08 23.70
N PHE A 547 1.40 4.95 23.32
CA PHE A 547 2.28 4.85 22.15
C PHE A 547 1.70 5.44 20.88
N THR A 548 0.42 5.18 20.62
CA THR A 548 -0.27 5.69 19.43
C THR A 548 -0.71 7.15 19.62
N ALA A 549 -1.16 7.51 20.82
CA ALA A 549 -1.70 8.84 21.10
C ALA A 549 -0.67 9.96 21.22
N LEU A 550 0.48 9.66 21.81
CA LEU A 550 1.40 10.67 22.31
C LEU A 550 1.85 11.68 21.24
N PRO A 551 2.18 11.27 19.98
CA PRO A 551 2.51 12.23 18.94
C PRO A 551 1.38 13.22 18.62
N PHE A 552 0.12 12.77 18.67
CA PHE A 552 -1.04 13.61 18.39
C PHE A 552 -1.35 14.55 19.55
N VAL A 553 -1.20 14.05 20.78
CA VAL A 553 -1.33 14.86 22.01
C VAL A 553 -0.27 15.96 22.04
N HIS A 554 1.00 15.63 21.80
CA HIS A 554 2.09 16.61 21.74
C HIS A 554 1.90 17.65 20.62
N SER A 555 1.35 17.25 19.47
CA SER A 555 1.05 18.18 18.37
C SER A 555 -0.19 19.05 18.60
N GLY A 556 -0.93 18.85 19.70
CA GLY A 556 -2.19 19.55 19.99
C GLY A 556 -3.38 19.13 19.12
N ARG A 557 -3.22 18.14 18.24
CA ARG A 557 -4.30 17.60 17.39
C ARG A 557 -5.30 16.73 18.15
N LEU A 558 -4.92 16.24 19.32
CA LEU A 558 -5.80 15.54 20.24
C LEU A 558 -5.55 16.03 21.67
N ARG A 559 -6.60 16.06 22.49
CA ARG A 559 -6.53 16.37 23.92
C ARG A 559 -6.64 15.09 24.73
N ALA A 560 -5.69 14.85 25.64
CA ALA A 560 -5.77 13.77 26.61
C ALA A 560 -6.77 14.13 27.72
N LEU A 561 -7.77 13.28 27.96
CA LEU A 561 -8.81 13.49 28.98
C LEU A 561 -8.55 12.68 30.26
N ALA A 562 -8.21 11.40 30.10
CA ALA A 562 -7.95 10.51 31.24
C ALA A 562 -7.15 9.26 30.85
N VAL A 563 -6.48 8.65 31.82
CA VAL A 563 -5.81 7.36 31.68
C VAL A 563 -6.77 6.23 32.03
N ALA A 564 -6.94 5.26 31.13
CA ALA A 564 -7.70 4.02 31.37
C ALA A 564 -6.80 2.96 32.01
N GLY A 565 -6.32 3.26 33.22
CA GLY A 565 -5.37 2.44 33.97
C GLY A 565 -5.28 2.86 35.44
N PRO A 566 -4.52 2.13 36.26
CA PRO A 566 -4.56 2.28 37.72
C PRO A 566 -3.85 3.52 38.25
N GLN A 567 -3.02 4.19 37.44
CA GLN A 567 -2.18 5.31 37.87
C GLN A 567 -1.98 6.33 36.74
N ARG A 568 -1.68 7.58 37.13
CA ARG A 568 -1.29 8.64 36.19
C ARG A 568 0.01 8.31 35.48
N LEU A 569 0.23 8.96 34.34
CA LEU A 569 1.41 8.76 33.51
C LEU A 569 2.47 9.81 33.88
N PRO A 570 3.74 9.41 34.13
CA PRO A 570 4.80 10.37 34.43
C PRO A 570 4.98 11.47 33.36
N GLY A 571 4.76 11.13 32.08
CA GLY A 571 4.83 12.08 30.96
C GLY A 571 3.59 12.96 30.78
N LEU A 572 2.50 12.70 31.51
CA LEU A 572 1.25 13.46 31.47
C LEU A 572 0.69 13.61 32.91
N PRO A 573 1.41 14.26 33.83
CA PRO A 573 1.05 14.28 35.27
C PRO A 573 -0.28 14.97 35.55
N ASP A 574 -0.69 15.91 34.70
CA ASP A 574 -1.95 16.65 34.83
C ASP A 574 -3.17 15.86 34.34
N VAL A 575 -2.96 14.77 33.59
CA VAL A 575 -4.06 13.93 33.09
C VAL A 575 -4.45 12.93 34.17
N PRO A 576 -5.70 12.99 34.70
CA PRO A 576 -6.16 12.08 35.74
C PRO A 576 -6.35 10.65 35.22
N THR A 577 -6.49 9.68 36.13
CA THR A 577 -7.06 8.38 35.74
C THR A 577 -8.58 8.48 35.58
N LEU A 578 -9.20 7.54 34.87
CA LEU A 578 -10.67 7.44 34.82
C LEU A 578 -11.26 7.25 36.23
N ALA A 579 -10.59 6.49 37.10
CA ALA A 579 -11.02 6.29 38.48
C ALA A 579 -10.99 7.58 39.30
N GLU A 580 -9.92 8.38 39.20
CA GLU A 580 -9.83 9.71 39.82
C GLU A 580 -10.90 10.66 39.28
N ALA A 581 -11.31 10.49 38.03
CA ALA A 581 -12.37 11.27 37.40
C ALA A 581 -13.80 10.71 37.67
N GLY A 582 -13.94 9.76 38.59
CA GLY A 582 -15.23 9.21 39.04
C GLY A 582 -15.75 8.03 38.21
N ILE A 583 -14.96 7.49 37.28
CA ILE A 583 -15.30 6.32 36.44
C ILE A 583 -14.42 5.13 36.85
N ALA A 584 -14.91 4.32 37.80
CA ALA A 584 -14.20 3.14 38.29
C ALA A 584 -14.30 1.94 37.32
N GLY A 585 -13.38 0.99 37.43
CA GLY A 585 -13.46 -0.30 36.72
C GLY A 585 -12.95 -0.30 35.27
N VAL A 586 -12.43 0.83 34.77
CA VAL A 586 -11.87 0.92 33.42
C VAL A 586 -10.33 0.88 33.47
N ASP A 587 -9.79 -0.33 33.45
CA ASP A 587 -8.35 -0.58 33.33
C ASP A 587 -8.06 -1.44 32.10
N VAL A 588 -7.40 -0.83 31.11
CA VAL A 588 -7.04 -1.47 29.85
C VAL A 588 -5.58 -1.18 29.54
N THR A 589 -4.67 -1.88 30.22
CA THR A 589 -3.24 -1.82 29.87
C THR A 589 -2.94 -2.77 28.71
N GLN A 590 -2.29 -2.27 27.66
CA GLN A 590 -1.97 -3.07 26.48
C GLN A 590 -0.56 -3.63 26.59
N TRP A 591 -0.39 -4.95 26.55
CA TRP A 591 0.92 -5.59 26.48
C TRP A 591 1.18 -6.15 25.09
N TYR A 592 2.46 -6.26 24.73
CA TYR A 592 2.96 -6.74 23.45
C TYR A 592 3.99 -7.85 23.70
N GLY A 593 4.04 -8.85 22.83
CA GLY A 593 4.93 -10.01 22.97
C GLY A 593 5.25 -10.67 21.64
N LEU A 594 6.32 -11.46 21.61
CA LEU A 594 6.66 -12.32 20.49
C LEU A 594 6.21 -13.76 20.73
N PHE A 595 5.68 -14.38 19.69
CA PHE A 595 5.22 -15.77 19.71
C PHE A 595 5.74 -16.50 18.47
N ALA A 596 5.97 -17.81 18.60
CA ALA A 596 6.22 -18.74 17.49
C ALA A 596 5.04 -19.74 17.38
N PRO A 597 4.93 -20.52 16.29
CA PRO A 597 3.96 -21.58 16.20
C PRO A 597 4.15 -22.60 17.32
N ALA A 598 3.06 -23.21 17.78
CA ALA A 598 3.13 -24.30 18.74
C ALA A 598 4.09 -25.41 18.27
N ARG A 599 4.76 -26.04 19.24
CA ARG A 599 5.78 -27.09 19.03
C ARG A 599 7.10 -26.60 18.42
N THR A 600 7.31 -25.28 18.31
CA THR A 600 8.66 -24.76 17.99
C THR A 600 9.67 -25.30 19.02
N PRO A 601 10.82 -25.87 18.59
CA PRO A 601 11.81 -26.44 19.49
C PRO A 601 12.22 -25.48 20.61
N GLN A 602 12.33 -26.00 21.83
CA GLN A 602 12.58 -25.17 23.02
C GLN A 602 13.92 -24.42 22.93
N ASP A 603 14.95 -25.05 22.38
CA ASP A 603 16.26 -24.43 22.15
C ASP A 603 16.17 -23.22 21.20
N ARG A 604 15.28 -23.30 20.19
CA ARG A 604 14.97 -22.19 19.28
C ARG A 604 14.20 -21.07 19.98
N VAL A 605 13.19 -21.40 20.78
CA VAL A 605 12.44 -20.41 21.60
C VAL A 605 13.39 -19.70 22.57
N ASP A 606 14.25 -20.44 23.26
CA ASP A 606 15.23 -19.89 24.21
C ASP A 606 16.25 -18.98 23.51
N ALA A 607 16.69 -19.35 22.30
CA ALA A 607 17.57 -18.51 21.50
C ALA A 607 16.91 -17.19 21.08
N LEU A 608 15.66 -17.26 20.62
CA LEU A 608 14.85 -16.08 20.27
C LEU A 608 14.59 -15.20 21.49
N ASN A 609 14.29 -15.79 22.65
CA ASN A 609 14.09 -15.07 23.91
C ASN A 609 15.37 -14.35 24.37
N ARG A 610 16.53 -15.03 24.33
CA ARG A 610 17.81 -14.40 24.68
C ARG A 610 18.10 -13.20 23.78
N ALA A 611 17.90 -13.35 22.47
CA ALA A 611 18.08 -12.25 21.52
C ALA A 611 17.09 -11.11 21.80
N LEU A 612 15.81 -11.41 22.02
CA LEU A 612 14.80 -10.40 22.37
C LEU A 612 15.18 -9.63 23.64
N ASN A 613 15.54 -10.34 24.71
CA ASN A 613 15.94 -9.70 25.97
C ASN A 613 17.18 -8.82 25.81
N GLN A 614 18.12 -9.19 24.93
CA GLN A 614 19.27 -8.34 24.60
C GLN A 614 18.85 -7.08 23.82
N VAL A 615 17.89 -7.18 22.90
CA VAL A 615 17.30 -6.00 22.23
C VAL A 615 16.62 -5.08 23.25
N LEU A 616 15.85 -5.64 24.17
CA LEU A 616 15.10 -4.89 25.18
C LEU A 616 16.00 -4.31 26.29
N ALA A 617 17.25 -4.77 26.40
CA ALA A 617 18.27 -4.19 27.28
C ALA A 617 19.06 -3.06 26.60
N ASP A 618 18.93 -2.85 25.29
CA ASP A 618 19.59 -1.76 24.56
C ASP A 618 19.00 -0.40 24.99
N PRO A 619 19.81 0.51 25.57
CA PRO A 619 19.32 1.82 26.01
C PRO A 619 18.65 2.64 24.91
N ALA A 620 19.08 2.50 23.65
CA ALA A 620 18.48 3.22 22.53
C ALA A 620 17.07 2.70 22.22
N VAL A 621 16.84 1.38 22.37
CA VAL A 621 15.52 0.77 22.20
C VAL A 621 14.60 1.18 23.35
N VAL A 622 15.09 1.08 24.59
CA VAL A 622 14.36 1.53 25.78
C VAL A 622 13.94 2.98 25.64
N GLN A 623 14.87 3.86 25.31
CA GLN A 623 14.61 5.29 25.13
C GLN A 623 13.57 5.55 24.03
N LEU A 624 13.66 4.87 22.89
CA LEU A 624 12.72 5.04 21.78
C LEU A 624 11.29 4.60 22.15
N PHE A 625 11.17 3.52 22.92
CA PHE A 625 9.88 3.02 23.41
C PHE A 625 9.30 3.96 24.48
N GLU A 626 10.10 4.37 25.45
CA GLU A 626 9.67 5.22 26.56
C GLU A 626 9.30 6.64 26.09
N GLN A 627 10.07 7.21 25.14
CA GLN A 627 9.74 8.51 24.52
C GLN A 627 8.38 8.51 23.82
N GLN A 628 7.93 7.34 23.37
CA GLN A 628 6.62 7.20 22.72
C GLN A 628 5.54 6.75 23.71
N GLY A 629 5.88 6.36 24.94
CA GLY A 629 4.90 5.95 25.95
C GLY A 629 4.62 4.44 26.01
N ALA A 630 5.60 3.63 25.60
CA ALA A 630 5.66 2.21 25.91
C ALA A 630 6.76 1.95 26.95
N ARG A 631 6.43 1.13 27.96
CA ARG A 631 7.38 0.62 28.94
C ARG A 631 7.92 -0.72 28.49
N VAL A 632 9.21 -0.82 28.31
CA VAL A 632 9.88 -2.08 27.98
C VAL A 632 9.77 -3.08 29.13
N GLN A 633 9.50 -4.34 28.82
CA GLN A 633 9.39 -5.43 29.79
C GLN A 633 10.07 -6.69 29.25
N ALA A 634 11.35 -6.84 29.54
CA ALA A 634 12.07 -8.09 29.31
C ALA A 634 11.60 -9.19 30.28
N GLY A 635 11.67 -10.45 29.87
CA GLY A 635 11.19 -11.56 30.68
C GLY A 635 11.41 -12.94 30.04
N THR A 636 10.95 -13.97 30.73
CA THR A 636 11.04 -15.35 30.23
C THR A 636 9.84 -15.70 29.33
N PRO A 637 9.95 -16.72 28.47
CA PRO A 637 8.81 -17.30 27.75
C PRO A 637 7.63 -17.63 28.67
N GLN A 638 7.93 -18.18 29.85
CA GLN A 638 6.92 -18.57 30.83
C GLN A 638 6.15 -17.38 31.39
N MET A 639 6.82 -16.25 31.68
CA MET A 639 6.13 -15.03 32.12
C MET A 639 5.11 -14.52 31.08
N LEU A 640 5.44 -14.61 29.79
CA LEU A 640 4.49 -14.26 28.73
C LEU A 640 3.32 -15.26 28.68
N GLY A 641 3.58 -16.57 28.79
CA GLY A 641 2.54 -17.59 28.82
C GLY A 641 1.56 -17.41 29.99
N GLU A 642 2.07 -17.18 31.21
CA GLU A 642 1.27 -16.90 32.40
C GLU A 642 0.45 -15.61 32.22
N ARG A 643 1.03 -14.58 31.59
CA ARG A 643 0.33 -13.33 31.28
C ARG A 643 -0.84 -13.55 30.31
N VAL A 644 -0.65 -14.35 29.26
CA VAL A 644 -1.71 -14.68 28.30
C VAL A 644 -2.86 -15.40 29.00
N GLN A 645 -2.57 -16.42 29.80
CA GLN A 645 -3.61 -17.18 30.51
C GLN A 645 -4.40 -16.30 31.49
N ALA A 646 -3.69 -15.47 32.28
CA ALA A 646 -4.32 -14.57 33.24
C ALA A 646 -5.22 -13.53 32.56
N ASP A 647 -4.74 -12.90 31.47
CA ASP A 647 -5.53 -11.89 30.77
C ASP A 647 -6.68 -12.51 29.97
N LEU A 648 -6.51 -13.71 29.39
CA LEU A 648 -7.61 -14.41 28.71
C LEU A 648 -8.74 -14.71 29.70
N ALA A 649 -8.42 -15.27 30.88
CA ALA A 649 -9.40 -15.54 31.92
C ALA A 649 -10.08 -14.25 32.41
N ARG A 650 -9.31 -13.17 32.60
CA ARG A 650 -9.84 -11.85 32.96
C ARG A 650 -10.85 -11.36 31.92
N TRP A 651 -10.49 -11.37 30.64
CA TRP A 651 -11.36 -10.82 29.58
C TRP A 651 -12.58 -11.70 29.30
N GLN A 652 -12.47 -13.03 29.45
CA GLN A 652 -13.63 -13.93 29.42
C GLN A 652 -14.62 -13.61 30.54
N ALA A 653 -14.13 -13.34 31.76
CA ALA A 653 -14.99 -12.92 32.87
C ALA A 653 -15.68 -11.58 32.59
N VAL A 654 -14.97 -10.61 32.00
CA VAL A 654 -15.53 -9.31 31.62
C VAL A 654 -16.63 -9.45 30.55
N VAL A 655 -16.39 -10.27 29.52
CA VAL A 655 -17.40 -10.54 28.47
C VAL A 655 -18.63 -11.25 29.07
N ALA A 656 -18.42 -12.27 29.92
CA ALA A 656 -19.48 -13.03 30.56
C ALA A 656 -20.35 -12.21 31.53
N GLN A 657 -19.78 -11.19 32.18
CA GLN A 657 -20.53 -10.28 33.05
C GLN A 657 -21.43 -9.29 32.29
N GLY A 658 -21.55 -9.43 30.96
CA GLY A 658 -22.50 -8.68 30.13
C GLY A 658 -22.00 -7.31 29.66
N GLY A 659 -20.71 -6.98 29.85
CA GLY A 659 -20.17 -5.67 29.49
C GLY A 659 -19.93 -5.43 27.99
N LEU A 660 -19.99 -6.48 27.15
CA LEU A 660 -19.42 -6.48 25.79
C LEU A 660 -20.21 -7.33 24.77
N ALA A 661 -21.50 -7.60 24.98
CA ALA A 661 -22.27 -8.44 24.04
C ALA A 661 -22.37 -7.81 22.64
N VAL A 662 -22.10 -8.62 21.61
CA VAL A 662 -22.20 -8.27 20.18
C VAL A 662 -23.62 -7.85 19.83
N ALA A 663 -23.79 -6.85 18.97
CA ALA A 663 -25.09 -6.28 18.58
C ALA A 663 -26.14 -7.32 18.11
N GLU A 664 -25.71 -8.47 17.58
CA GLU A 664 -26.60 -9.57 17.18
C GLU A 664 -27.29 -10.28 18.37
N GLN A 665 -26.70 -10.28 19.57
CA GLN A 665 -27.29 -10.96 20.73
C GLN A 665 -28.33 -10.11 21.48
N ARG A 666 -28.38 -8.79 21.25
CA ARG A 666 -29.44 -7.94 21.83
C ARG A 666 -30.79 -8.14 21.14
N ALA A 667 -30.81 -8.63 19.90
CA ALA A 667 -32.04 -8.92 19.17
C ALA A 667 -32.72 -10.23 19.64
N VAL A 668 -31.95 -11.17 20.17
CA VAL A 668 -32.45 -12.52 20.56
C VAL A 668 -33.02 -12.56 21.99
N VAL A 669 -32.79 -11.52 22.80
CA VAL A 669 -33.28 -11.45 24.19
C VAL A 669 -34.59 -10.65 24.32
N LEU A 670 -35.12 -10.13 23.21
CA LEU A 670 -36.37 -9.35 23.17
C LEU A 670 -37.48 -9.97 22.29
N GLU A 671 -37.45 -11.28 22.05
CA GLU A 671 -38.61 -12.05 21.56
C GLU A 671 -39.07 -13.11 22.57
#